data_AF-A0A8T6DHQ6-F1
#
_entry.id   AF-A0A8T6DHQ6-F1
#
_cell.length_a   1.000
_cell.length_b   1.000
_cell.length_c   1.000
_cell.angle_alpha   90.00
_cell.angle_beta   90.00
_cell.angle_gamma   90.00
#
_symmetry.space_group_name_H-M   'P 1'
#
loop_
_entity.id
_entity.type
_entity.pdbx_description
1 polymer ?
#
loop_
_entity_poly.entity_id
_entity_poly.type
_entity_poly.pdbx_seq_one_letter_code
_entity_poly.pdbx_strand_id
1 'polypeptide(L)'
;MPFRDQSPHPQSGVRLLSSPNGHHFGTVPNHRDAVDLPELIAIQRRSFQWFVTEGLREVFAEISPIEDFTGKNFRLHFEVPEQPFEEPKHPVSECRENDRTYHAPLYVNARLENLQNGEIKENRVFMGDFPLMTDQGTFIYNGAERVVVCQLVRSPGVYFTGVRDRTSGRYLYSAKLLPNRGAWLEFDTSAKDVFSVKVDRKRKIAVTTLIKAMDKNLASDEAIRQIFEGAVPEDADHQYLEATLDDDSATSHEEAVREIYNRLRPGDTLNIADRKSVANARSLIESTFFNSRRYDLGRVGRYKLNLRLRHREPFTDTVLLQADIIEVVRELIRLNLAQNRPEDVDHLGNRRVRAVGELLINQLRTGLLRMERVVKERMSIQDASQATPNALINARPIMAAIKEFFGGSQLAQFMDQTNPLSELAHKRRLSAMGPGGLSRERAGVDVRDVHHSHYGRICPIETPEGPNVGLISSLASFAGINEYGFLQTPYEVVGRDISFEDGFELEGRILREDLIVRNRNELAAGEPLDADLLRRLRNRPYWRDIRFPVVPFATGRIRHCTADEEDGLAVAPYKTVLNERGEIDSERIDVRIGREFHSAHRNEVDLIDVSPQQIVSIPTSLIPFLEHDDANRALMGSNMQRQAVPLLRPEAPLVATGVERRAALDSGHIITYDGPREAEVINVLPDRVELQEVTTRRWHRYPLRKFGRSNQGTCINQTPAVVPGQVVQPGGLLASASSSDGEQLALGKNLLCAFMFWEGYNYEDAIIISERLVREDVYTSIHIEKFEVEARDTKLGPEEITRDIPNVSEEALRFLDDGGIVFVGAEVGQDDIIVGKITPKGETELTGEDRLLRAIFGRDAREVKDSSKHVPAGDAGTVIDVKELTRDANPDLRAGVNHAVRVRIASRRKIMVGDKMAGRHGNKGVISLILPEEDMPYLEDGTPVDIVLNPLGAASRMNVGQLLELHTGLAAERLDRQIVTPVFDGASEGQVHSLLDEAGLPTDGKVKLYDGRTGESFDKPVVVGRMYMLKLAHLVEDKIHGRSTGPYSLITQQPLGGKAQMGGQRFGEMEVWALQAYGAANILQEMLTVKSDDVLGRVKTYEAIVKGETVLEPGVPESFRVLVNELKSLGLSVDLFDEEEKPVEFSLDAMVDYVPNLGGINIEGREYKL
;
A
#
# COMPACT_ATOMS: atom_id res chain seq x y z
N MET A 1 -16.90 8.49 25.73
CA MET A 1 -18.34 8.44 25.37
C MET A 1 -18.44 7.63 24.09
N PRO A 2 -19.22 6.56 23.99
CA PRO A 2 -19.42 5.92 22.70
C PRO A 2 -20.45 6.76 21.93
N PHE A 3 -20.05 7.29 20.78
CA PHE A 3 -21.02 7.73 19.79
C PHE A 3 -21.87 6.49 19.45
N ARG A 4 -23.15 6.55 19.84
CA ARG A 4 -24.17 5.61 19.40
C ARG A 4 -24.23 5.70 17.89
N ASP A 5 -23.59 4.76 17.20
CA ASP A 5 -23.89 4.50 15.80
C ASP A 5 -25.26 3.81 15.76
N GLN A 6 -26.31 4.63 15.90
CA GLN A 6 -27.71 4.26 15.72
C GLN A 6 -28.24 4.93 14.45
N SER A 7 -27.43 4.96 13.39
CA SER A 7 -27.99 5.17 12.06
C SER A 7 -28.54 3.82 11.59
N PRO A 8 -29.86 3.68 11.38
CA PRO A 8 -30.37 2.52 10.66
C PRO A 8 -29.81 2.66 9.24
N HIS A 9 -28.77 1.89 8.92
CA HIS A 9 -28.40 1.68 7.53
C HIS A 9 -29.69 1.27 6.81
N PRO A 10 -30.16 2.03 5.80
CA PRO A 10 -31.30 1.59 5.04
C PRO A 10 -30.92 0.23 4.48
N GLN A 11 -31.69 -0.79 4.84
CA GLN A 11 -31.69 -2.10 4.20
C GLN A 11 -32.14 -1.91 2.74
N SER A 12 -31.31 -1.27 1.92
CA SER A 12 -31.46 -1.32 0.48
C SER A 12 -30.97 -2.70 0.09
N GLY A 13 -31.89 -3.65 -0.05
CA GLY A 13 -31.57 -5.00 -0.52
C GLY A 13 -30.69 -4.90 -1.76
N VAL A 14 -29.41 -5.20 -1.59
CA VAL A 14 -28.42 -5.09 -2.66
C VAL A 14 -28.81 -6.15 -3.69
N ARG A 15 -29.20 -5.71 -4.89
CA ARG A 15 -29.28 -6.62 -6.03
C ARG A 15 -27.84 -7.05 -6.34
N LEU A 16 -27.48 -8.25 -5.89
CA LEU A 16 -26.18 -8.89 -6.12
C LEU A 16 -25.95 -9.27 -7.60
N LEU A 17 -27.00 -9.24 -8.43
CA LEU A 17 -27.01 -9.78 -9.79
C LEU A 17 -27.25 -8.68 -10.82
N SER A 18 -26.46 -8.68 -11.91
CA SER A 18 -26.67 -7.84 -13.09
C SER A 18 -27.77 -8.39 -14.01
N SER A 19 -27.93 -9.72 -14.06
CA SER A 19 -28.99 -10.39 -14.81
C SER A 19 -30.24 -10.59 -13.94
N PRO A 20 -31.45 -10.26 -14.45
CA PRO A 20 -32.71 -10.62 -13.79
C PRO A 20 -32.86 -12.13 -13.53
N ASN A 21 -32.08 -12.97 -14.24
CA ASN A 21 -32.11 -14.43 -14.19
C ASN A 21 -30.88 -15.04 -13.48
N GLY A 22 -30.01 -14.23 -12.84
CA GLY A 22 -28.81 -14.74 -12.18
C GLY A 22 -29.14 -15.73 -11.05
N HIS A 23 -28.28 -16.73 -10.86
CA HIS A 23 -28.43 -17.73 -9.81
C HIS A 23 -27.34 -17.56 -8.76
N HIS A 24 -27.73 -17.38 -7.51
CA HIS A 24 -26.83 -17.22 -6.38
C HIS A 24 -26.75 -18.51 -5.58
N PHE A 25 -25.59 -19.15 -5.57
CA PHE A 25 -25.32 -20.27 -4.67
C PHE A 25 -24.98 -19.76 -3.28
N GLY A 26 -25.57 -20.39 -2.27
CA GLY A 26 -25.29 -20.19 -0.85
C GLY A 26 -25.83 -21.40 -0.11
N THR A 27 -25.00 -22.05 0.70
CA THR A 27 -25.30 -23.40 1.21
C THR A 27 -26.08 -23.42 2.51
N VAL A 28 -26.22 -22.27 3.20
CA VAL A 28 -26.86 -22.22 4.52
C VAL A 28 -28.31 -21.72 4.42
N PRO A 29 -29.33 -22.58 4.62
CA PRO A 29 -30.72 -22.15 4.68
C PRO A 29 -30.92 -21.12 5.79
N ASN A 30 -31.69 -20.05 5.52
CA ASN A 30 -32.03 -18.99 6.48
C ASN A 30 -30.89 -18.08 6.96
N HIS A 31 -29.63 -18.30 6.55
CA HIS A 31 -28.56 -17.34 6.75
C HIS A 31 -28.59 -16.31 5.61
N ARG A 32 -28.89 -15.06 5.94
CA ARG A 32 -28.54 -13.90 5.10
C ARG A 32 -27.24 -13.33 5.66
N ASP A 33 -26.36 -12.81 4.81
CA ASP A 33 -25.23 -12.00 5.29
C ASP A 33 -25.78 -11.00 6.31
N ALA A 34 -25.27 -11.04 7.54
CA ALA A 34 -25.83 -10.23 8.62
C ALA A 34 -25.59 -8.73 8.37
N VAL A 35 -24.61 -8.41 7.50
CA VAL A 35 -24.18 -7.05 7.14
C VAL A 35 -23.73 -7.02 5.67
N ASP A 36 -24.11 -5.97 4.94
CA ASP A 36 -23.56 -5.67 3.61
C ASP A 36 -22.07 -5.27 3.69
N LEU A 37 -21.34 -5.45 2.58
CA LEU A 37 -19.95 -4.99 2.49
C LEU A 37 -19.84 -3.47 2.77
N PRO A 38 -18.96 -3.05 3.69
CA PRO A 38 -18.79 -1.64 4.03
C PRO A 38 -18.19 -0.84 2.86
N GLU A 39 -18.18 0.49 2.97
CA GLU A 39 -17.47 1.33 1.98
C GLU A 39 -15.96 1.04 2.07
N LEU A 40 -15.41 0.52 0.98
CA LEU A 40 -14.06 -0.02 0.90
C LEU A 40 -12.97 1.05 1.08
N ILE A 41 -13.29 2.32 0.84
CA ILE A 41 -12.37 3.46 1.01
C ILE A 41 -12.63 4.28 2.28
N ALA A 42 -13.59 3.88 3.12
CA ALA A 42 -14.03 4.67 4.27
C ALA A 42 -12.90 4.98 5.28
N ILE A 43 -11.91 4.11 5.42
CA ILE A 43 -10.76 4.33 6.33
C ILE A 43 -9.96 5.57 5.91
N GLN A 44 -9.70 5.73 4.61
CA GLN A 44 -8.96 6.88 4.09
C GLN A 44 -9.75 8.17 4.31
N ARG A 45 -11.03 8.18 3.91
CA ARG A 45 -11.92 9.35 4.02
C ARG A 45 -12.16 9.76 5.47
N ARG A 46 -12.54 8.83 6.35
CA ARG A 46 -12.80 9.12 7.78
C ARG A 46 -11.55 9.63 8.48
N SER A 47 -10.38 9.03 8.20
CA SER A 47 -9.13 9.48 8.82
C SER A 47 -8.73 10.88 8.38
N PHE A 48 -8.89 11.22 7.10
CA PHE A 48 -8.62 12.57 6.61
C PHE A 48 -9.66 13.58 7.13
N GLN A 49 -10.93 13.21 7.18
CA GLN A 49 -11.98 14.05 7.75
C GLN A 49 -11.68 14.41 9.21
N TRP A 50 -11.32 13.40 10.02
CA TRP A 50 -10.89 13.61 11.41
C TRP A 50 -9.68 14.55 11.52
N PHE A 51 -8.70 14.41 10.61
CA PHE A 51 -7.55 15.32 10.57
C PHE A 51 -7.98 16.78 10.37
N VAL A 52 -8.91 17.05 9.46
CA VAL A 52 -9.41 18.40 9.18
C VAL A 52 -10.23 18.95 10.36
N THR A 53 -11.11 18.15 10.95
CA THR A 53 -12.06 18.62 11.98
C THR A 53 -11.47 18.69 13.38
N GLU A 54 -10.62 17.73 13.76
CA GLU A 54 -10.10 17.59 15.13
C GLU A 54 -8.57 17.62 15.16
N GLY A 55 -7.92 16.86 14.29
CA GLY A 55 -6.46 16.67 14.32
C GLY A 55 -5.64 17.96 14.20
N LEU A 56 -6.07 18.90 13.35
CA LEU A 56 -5.45 20.23 13.25
C LEU A 56 -5.57 21.02 14.57
N ARG A 57 -6.73 20.97 15.24
CA ARG A 57 -6.92 21.66 16.52
C ARG A 57 -6.02 21.06 17.59
N GLU A 58 -5.95 19.73 17.67
CA GLU A 58 -5.08 19.03 18.62
C GLU A 58 -3.61 19.44 18.46
N VAL A 59 -3.07 19.42 17.24
CA VAL A 59 -1.64 19.70 17.03
C VAL A 59 -1.26 21.16 17.24
N PHE A 60 -2.15 22.11 16.92
CA PHE A 60 -1.92 23.52 17.22
C PHE A 60 -2.10 23.83 18.71
N ALA A 61 -3.02 23.15 19.40
CA ALA A 61 -3.17 23.25 20.84
C ALA A 61 -1.94 22.72 21.60
N GLU A 62 -1.26 21.69 21.09
CA GLU A 62 -0.02 21.16 21.71
C GLU A 62 1.10 22.20 21.82
N ILE A 63 1.22 23.09 20.83
CA ILE A 63 2.29 24.12 20.80
C ILE A 63 1.85 25.45 21.41
N SER A 64 0.55 25.67 21.56
CA SER A 64 -0.05 26.91 22.04
C SER A 64 -0.26 26.85 23.57
N PRO A 65 0.15 27.87 24.34
CA PRO A 65 0.85 29.07 23.91
C PRO A 65 2.36 28.87 23.67
N ILE A 66 2.89 29.68 22.74
CA ILE A 66 4.33 29.88 22.58
C ILE A 66 4.73 31.12 23.38
N GLU A 67 5.62 30.94 24.35
CA GLU A 67 6.21 32.00 25.16
C GLU A 67 7.65 32.29 24.74
N ASP A 68 8.11 33.53 24.91
CA ASP A 68 9.49 33.91 24.67
C ASP A 68 10.46 33.21 25.66
N PHE A 69 11.78 33.26 25.42
CA PHE A 69 12.76 32.58 26.28
C PHE A 69 12.72 33.04 27.74
N THR A 70 12.27 34.27 28.00
CA THR A 70 12.15 34.81 29.36
C THR A 70 10.76 34.63 29.96
N GLY A 71 9.74 34.34 29.13
CA GLY A 71 8.33 34.22 29.50
C GLY A 71 7.70 35.53 30.00
N LYS A 72 8.33 36.68 29.73
CA LYS A 72 7.95 37.99 30.29
C LYS A 72 7.49 38.99 29.24
N ASN A 73 7.74 38.74 27.95
CA ASN A 73 7.54 39.74 26.91
C ASN A 73 6.32 39.41 26.05
N PHE A 74 6.26 38.17 25.52
CA PHE A 74 5.26 37.79 24.54
C PHE A 74 4.67 36.41 24.80
N ARG A 75 3.37 36.29 24.53
CA ARG A 75 2.66 35.03 24.44
C ARG A 75 1.86 34.97 23.14
N LEU A 76 2.14 33.96 22.32
CA LEU A 76 1.43 33.74 21.06
C LEU A 76 0.52 32.51 21.19
N HIS A 77 -0.76 32.72 20.91
CA HIS A 77 -1.78 31.69 20.87
C HIS A 77 -2.19 31.39 19.44
N PHE A 78 -2.50 30.13 19.16
CA PHE A 78 -3.12 29.69 17.91
C PHE A 78 -4.52 29.18 18.18
N GLU A 79 -5.45 29.53 17.29
CA GLU A 79 -6.81 29.02 17.25
C GLU A 79 -7.14 28.61 15.82
N VAL A 80 -7.51 27.34 15.64
CA VAL A 80 -7.88 26.79 14.34
C VAL A 80 -9.38 27.00 14.13
N PRO A 81 -9.80 27.76 13.09
CA PRO A 81 -11.22 28.01 12.84
C PRO A 81 -11.95 26.72 12.43
N GLU A 82 -13.30 26.75 12.44
CA GLU A 82 -14.11 25.60 12.00
C GLU A 82 -13.86 25.19 10.55
N GLN A 83 -13.57 26.16 9.69
CA GLN A 83 -13.15 25.94 8.31
C GLN A 83 -11.71 26.45 8.14
N PRO A 84 -10.71 25.59 8.39
CA PRO A 84 -9.31 25.98 8.32
C PRO A 84 -8.78 26.11 6.89
N PHE A 85 -9.38 25.40 5.94
CA PHE A 85 -9.03 25.46 4.52
C PHE A 85 -10.00 26.35 3.76
N GLU A 86 -9.46 27.16 2.84
CA GLU A 86 -10.26 27.85 1.83
C GLU A 86 -10.61 26.92 0.67
N GLU A 87 -11.36 27.41 -0.31
CA GLU A 87 -11.66 26.62 -1.50
C GLU A 87 -10.38 26.30 -2.30
N PRO A 88 -10.27 25.09 -2.87
CA PRO A 88 -9.15 24.74 -3.74
C PRO A 88 -9.10 25.69 -4.94
N LYS A 89 -7.90 26.15 -5.31
CA LYS A 89 -7.70 27.07 -6.44
C LYS A 89 -8.12 26.48 -7.79
N HIS A 90 -8.00 25.16 -7.93
CA HIS A 90 -8.25 24.42 -9.16
C HIS A 90 -9.00 23.12 -8.85
N PRO A 91 -9.92 22.68 -9.73
CA PRO A 91 -10.56 21.38 -9.60
C PRO A 91 -9.57 20.23 -9.88
N VAL A 92 -9.93 19.04 -9.38
CA VAL A 92 -9.15 17.80 -9.49
C VAL A 92 -8.77 17.47 -10.94
N SER A 93 -9.67 17.65 -11.91
CA SER A 93 -9.41 17.40 -13.34
C SER A 93 -8.31 18.31 -13.88
N GLU A 94 -8.40 19.61 -13.61
CA GLU A 94 -7.39 20.59 -14.03
C GLU A 94 -6.02 20.28 -13.41
N CYS A 95 -5.98 19.86 -12.13
CA CYS A 95 -4.73 19.48 -11.48
C CYS A 95 -4.05 18.30 -12.17
N ARG A 96 -4.80 17.25 -12.56
CA ARG A 96 -4.25 16.12 -13.32
C ARG A 96 -3.77 16.54 -14.71
N GLU A 97 -4.53 17.39 -15.39
CA GLU A 97 -4.21 17.80 -16.76
C GLU A 97 -3.04 18.77 -16.85
N ASN A 98 -2.93 19.72 -15.90
CA ASN A 98 -1.87 20.75 -15.87
C ASN A 98 -0.66 20.33 -15.03
N ASP A 99 -0.61 19.08 -14.57
CA ASP A 99 0.38 18.55 -13.63
C ASP A 99 0.56 19.39 -12.35
N ARG A 100 -0.54 19.97 -11.84
CA ARG A 100 -0.56 20.77 -10.61
C ARG A 100 -0.89 19.89 -9.40
N THR A 101 -0.63 20.41 -8.21
CA THR A 101 -1.04 19.78 -6.95
C THR A 101 -2.43 20.24 -6.57
N TYR A 102 -3.33 19.32 -6.23
CA TYR A 102 -4.65 19.65 -5.67
C TYR A 102 -4.49 20.03 -4.20
N HIS A 103 -4.64 21.33 -3.91
CA HIS A 103 -4.38 21.90 -2.58
C HIS A 103 -5.34 23.04 -2.27
N ALA A 104 -5.46 23.36 -0.98
CA ALA A 104 -6.15 24.55 -0.51
C ALA A 104 -5.27 25.37 0.45
N PRO A 105 -5.41 26.70 0.48
CA PRO A 105 -4.79 27.55 1.48
C PRO A 105 -5.24 27.21 2.90
N LEU A 106 -4.29 26.97 3.81
CA LEU A 106 -4.55 26.77 5.24
C LEU A 106 -4.38 28.09 6.01
N TYR A 107 -5.39 28.48 6.78
CA TYR A 107 -5.36 29.65 7.65
C TYR A 107 -5.63 29.30 9.11
N VAL A 108 -4.93 29.99 10.01
CA VAL A 108 -5.10 29.85 11.47
C VAL A 108 -5.15 31.23 12.10
N ASN A 109 -6.00 31.43 13.10
CA ASN A 109 -6.06 32.68 13.85
C ASN A 109 -4.91 32.69 14.87
N ALA A 110 -4.11 33.75 14.86
CA ALA A 110 -2.99 33.92 15.76
C ALA A 110 -3.20 35.17 16.61
N ARG A 111 -3.15 35.00 17.94
CA ARG A 111 -3.30 36.06 18.93
C ARG A 111 -1.98 36.26 19.66
N LEU A 112 -1.38 37.43 19.48
CA LEU A 112 -0.17 37.85 20.18
C LEU A 112 -0.55 38.75 21.36
N GLU A 113 -0.24 38.31 22.57
CA GLU A 113 -0.34 39.06 23.81
C GLU A 113 1.03 39.62 24.18
N ASN A 114 1.12 40.94 24.34
CA ASN A 114 2.29 41.61 24.92
C ASN A 114 2.09 41.73 26.44
N LEU A 115 2.91 41.02 27.20
CA LEU A 115 2.79 40.92 28.65
C LEU A 115 3.25 42.19 29.38
N GLN A 116 3.98 43.09 28.71
CA GLN A 116 4.48 44.32 29.32
C GLN A 116 3.44 45.44 29.33
N ASN A 117 2.63 45.56 28.28
CA ASN A 117 1.61 46.63 28.14
C ASN A 117 0.17 46.10 28.07
N GLY A 118 -0.03 44.77 28.04
CA GLY A 118 -1.35 44.14 27.94
C GLY A 118 -2.01 44.22 26.55
N GLU A 119 -1.28 44.68 25.53
CA GLU A 119 -1.79 44.82 24.17
C GLU A 119 -1.97 43.45 23.51
N ILE A 120 -3.13 43.22 22.89
CA ILE A 120 -3.46 41.99 22.18
C ILE A 120 -3.66 42.31 20.70
N LYS A 121 -2.91 41.63 19.83
CA LYS A 121 -3.03 41.74 18.37
C LYS A 121 -3.45 40.39 17.79
N GLU A 122 -4.58 40.37 17.09
CA GLU A 122 -5.12 39.17 16.44
C GLU A 122 -5.06 39.30 14.94
N ASN A 123 -4.55 38.27 14.26
CA ASN A 123 -4.49 38.21 12.79
C ASN A 123 -4.83 36.79 12.31
N ARG A 124 -5.47 36.70 11.14
CA ARG A 124 -5.60 35.45 10.39
C ARG A 124 -4.31 35.23 9.58
N VAL A 125 -3.58 34.15 9.87
CA VAL A 125 -2.23 33.90 9.33
C VAL A 125 -2.27 32.73 8.37
N PHE A 126 -1.67 32.92 7.18
CA PHE A 126 -1.50 31.86 6.18
C PHE A 126 -0.40 30.89 6.61
N MET A 127 -0.74 29.61 6.70
CA MET A 127 0.16 28.53 7.12
C MET A 127 0.72 27.71 5.96
N GLY A 128 0.30 28.01 4.72
CA GLY A 128 0.76 27.34 3.51
C GLY A 128 -0.37 26.69 2.72
N ASP A 129 -0.04 26.31 1.49
CA ASP A 129 -0.92 25.52 0.62
C ASP A 129 -0.81 24.03 1.02
N PHE A 130 -1.93 23.42 1.42
CA PHE A 130 -1.97 22.05 1.92
C PHE A 130 -2.64 21.10 0.90
N PRO A 131 -2.01 19.97 0.53
CA PRO A 131 -2.61 18.99 -0.37
C PRO A 131 -3.91 18.39 0.20
N LEU A 132 -4.99 18.44 -0.56
CA LEU A 132 -6.29 17.92 -0.14
C LEU A 132 -6.54 16.51 -0.68
N MET A 133 -7.32 15.73 0.08
CA MET A 133 -7.81 14.43 -0.36
C MET A 133 -8.98 14.60 -1.33
N THR A 134 -9.00 13.80 -2.40
CA THR A 134 -10.12 13.69 -3.33
C THR A 134 -11.25 12.85 -2.74
N ASP A 135 -12.45 12.90 -3.32
CA ASP A 135 -13.57 12.04 -2.90
C ASP A 135 -13.27 10.54 -3.02
N GLN A 136 -12.27 10.17 -3.83
CA GLN A 136 -11.82 8.80 -4.06
C GLN A 136 -10.76 8.33 -3.04
N GLY A 137 -10.44 9.14 -2.03
CA GLY A 137 -9.45 8.78 -1.00
C GLY A 137 -8.00 8.86 -1.49
N THR A 138 -7.71 9.73 -2.47
CA THR A 138 -6.38 9.90 -3.09
C THR A 138 -5.91 11.34 -2.97
N PHE A 139 -4.64 11.62 -3.31
CA PHE A 139 -4.08 12.97 -3.40
C PHE A 139 -3.52 13.20 -4.80
N ILE A 140 -3.70 14.39 -5.36
CA ILE A 140 -3.02 14.78 -6.60
C ILE A 140 -1.84 15.66 -6.23
N TYR A 141 -0.63 15.18 -6.53
CA TYR A 141 0.61 15.88 -6.20
C TYR A 141 1.49 15.93 -7.45
N ASN A 142 1.71 17.16 -7.97
CA ASN A 142 2.36 17.43 -9.25
C ASN A 142 1.76 16.62 -10.41
N GLY A 143 0.43 16.64 -10.56
CA GLY A 143 -0.29 15.90 -11.61
C GLY A 143 -0.50 14.42 -11.37
N ALA A 144 0.38 13.81 -10.57
CA ALA A 144 0.33 12.38 -10.30
C ALA A 144 -0.59 12.07 -9.13
N GLU A 145 -1.40 11.04 -9.29
CA GLU A 145 -2.27 10.55 -8.23
C GLU A 145 -1.50 9.66 -7.26
N ARG A 146 -1.65 9.92 -5.97
CA ARG A 146 -0.92 9.28 -4.87
C ARG A 146 -1.89 8.75 -3.83
N VAL A 147 -1.45 7.69 -3.16
CA VAL A 147 -2.14 7.10 -2.01
C VAL A 147 -1.21 7.13 -0.81
N VAL A 148 -1.75 7.53 0.34
CA VAL A 148 -1.06 7.41 1.62
C VAL A 148 -1.41 6.05 2.23
N VAL A 149 -0.45 5.13 2.21
CA VAL A 149 -0.61 3.77 2.73
C VAL A 149 -0.69 3.79 4.25
N CYS A 150 -1.66 3.06 4.80
CA CYS A 150 -1.83 2.92 6.24
C CYS A 150 -0.64 2.16 6.84
N GLN A 151 -0.15 2.61 7.99
CA GLN A 151 1.05 2.03 8.61
C GLN A 151 0.68 1.16 9.81
N LEU A 152 1.10 -0.10 9.83
CA LEU A 152 0.95 -0.99 10.99
C LEU A 152 2.19 -0.85 11.89
N VAL A 153 2.00 -0.34 13.11
CA VAL A 153 3.08 -0.11 14.08
C VAL A 153 2.74 -0.72 15.42
N ARG A 154 3.74 -0.96 16.26
CA ARG A 154 3.50 -1.29 17.67
C ARG A 154 2.78 -0.12 18.36
N SER A 155 1.75 -0.41 19.15
CA SER A 155 1.09 0.63 19.94
C SER A 155 2.06 1.23 20.96
N PRO A 156 1.87 2.48 21.41
CA PRO A 156 2.59 2.98 22.57
C PRO A 156 2.02 2.28 23.81
N GLY A 157 2.82 2.12 24.85
CA GLY A 157 2.47 1.36 26.04
C GLY A 157 3.62 0.51 26.56
N VAL A 158 3.32 -0.39 27.50
CA VAL A 158 4.30 -1.33 28.08
C VAL A 158 4.07 -2.74 27.55
N TYR A 159 5.16 -3.43 27.21
CA TYR A 159 5.15 -4.83 26.76
C TYR A 159 6.07 -5.66 27.64
N PHE A 160 5.60 -6.83 28.09
CA PHE A 160 6.39 -7.74 28.91
C PHE A 160 6.79 -8.98 28.10
N THR A 161 8.05 -9.03 27.68
CA THR A 161 8.59 -10.16 26.91
C THR A 161 9.46 -11.05 27.78
N GLY A 162 9.35 -12.36 27.61
CA GLY A 162 10.13 -13.36 28.36
C GLY A 162 10.99 -14.19 27.41
N VAL A 163 12.28 -14.27 27.70
CA VAL A 163 13.22 -15.14 26.97
C VAL A 163 13.61 -16.28 27.90
N ARG A 164 13.49 -17.51 27.40
CA ARG A 164 13.91 -18.69 28.17
C ARG A 164 15.43 -18.73 28.24
N ASP A 165 15.96 -18.63 29.45
CA ASP A 165 17.39 -18.77 29.69
C ASP A 165 17.84 -20.21 29.45
N ARG A 166 18.96 -20.37 28.72
CA ARG A 166 19.48 -21.69 28.36
C ARG A 166 20.08 -22.43 29.56
N THR A 167 20.59 -21.70 30.55
CA THR A 167 21.30 -22.28 31.69
C THR A 167 20.31 -22.68 32.79
N SER A 168 19.47 -21.74 33.24
CA SER A 168 18.52 -21.96 34.32
C SER A 168 17.18 -22.54 33.85
N GLY A 169 16.87 -22.48 32.55
CA GLY A 169 15.63 -23.00 31.99
C GLY A 169 14.38 -22.13 32.27
N ARG A 170 14.49 -21.12 33.13
CA ARG A 170 13.44 -20.15 33.49
C ARG A 170 13.31 -19.05 32.44
N TYR A 171 12.15 -18.40 32.39
CA TYR A 171 11.96 -17.17 31.63
C TYR A 171 12.56 -15.99 32.38
N LEU A 172 13.47 -15.28 31.71
CA LEU A 172 13.91 -13.96 32.12
C LEU A 172 13.01 -12.92 31.45
N TYR A 173 12.22 -12.24 32.25
CA TYR A 173 11.30 -11.23 31.75
C TYR A 173 12.01 -9.89 31.53
N SER A 174 11.49 -9.13 30.58
CA SER A 174 11.92 -7.79 30.23
C SER A 174 10.66 -6.96 29.96
N ALA A 175 10.72 -5.66 30.25
CA ALA A 175 9.63 -4.75 29.96
C ALA A 175 10.11 -3.65 29.01
N LYS A 176 9.32 -3.33 27.99
CA LYS A 176 9.61 -2.21 27.09
C LYS A 176 8.46 -1.22 27.14
N LEU A 177 8.74 -0.02 27.65
CA LEU A 177 7.80 1.10 27.67
C LEU A 177 8.09 2.01 26.47
N LEU A 178 7.17 1.99 25.51
CA LEU A 178 7.24 2.75 24.27
C LEU A 178 6.32 3.97 24.39
N PRO A 179 6.86 5.20 24.39
CA PRO A 179 6.02 6.38 24.29
C PRO A 179 5.52 6.59 22.87
N ASN A 180 4.48 7.41 22.72
CA ASN A 180 4.10 7.92 21.41
C ASN A 180 5.14 8.92 20.90
N ARG A 181 5.72 9.71 21.82
CA ARG A 181 6.84 10.63 21.60
C ARG A 181 7.75 10.65 22.82
N GLY A 182 9.06 10.53 22.64
CA GLY A 182 10.04 10.64 23.72
C GLY A 182 11.01 9.46 23.78
N ALA A 183 11.78 9.41 24.86
CA ALA A 183 12.79 8.38 25.09
C ALA A 183 12.16 7.02 25.44
N TRP A 184 12.74 5.92 24.95
CA TRP A 184 12.27 4.58 25.32
C TRP A 184 12.85 4.18 26.68
N LEU A 185 12.07 3.43 27.47
CA LEU A 185 12.56 2.78 28.69
C LEU A 185 12.49 1.26 28.50
N GLU A 186 13.66 0.60 28.56
CA GLU A 186 13.78 -0.84 28.38
C GLU A 186 14.36 -1.46 29.65
N PHE A 187 13.54 -2.25 30.34
CA PHE A 187 13.87 -2.98 31.57
C PHE A 187 14.26 -4.41 31.21
N ASP A 188 15.40 -4.88 31.72
CA ASP A 188 15.92 -6.23 31.49
C ASP A 188 16.21 -6.91 32.84
N THR A 189 15.80 -8.18 32.98
CA THR A 189 16.21 -9.06 34.09
C THR A 189 17.44 -9.87 33.66
N SER A 190 18.47 -9.90 34.51
CA SER A 190 19.66 -10.73 34.28
C SER A 190 19.52 -12.11 34.94
N ALA A 191 20.39 -13.06 34.55
CA ALA A 191 20.45 -14.37 35.20
C ALA A 191 20.90 -14.30 36.68
N LYS A 192 21.48 -13.17 37.12
CA LYS A 192 21.88 -12.89 38.51
C LYS A 192 20.77 -12.19 39.32
N ASP A 193 19.53 -12.20 38.83
CA ASP A 193 18.37 -11.57 39.47
C ASP A 193 18.43 -10.03 39.56
N VAL A 194 19.41 -9.40 38.90
CA VAL A 194 19.51 -7.92 38.81
C VAL A 194 18.56 -7.36 37.76
N PHE A 195 17.76 -6.36 38.14
CA PHE A 195 16.98 -5.53 37.23
C PHE A 195 17.78 -4.32 36.75
N SER A 196 17.84 -4.17 35.43
CA SER A 196 18.52 -3.05 34.77
C SER A 196 17.57 -2.30 33.84
N VAL A 197 17.81 -1.01 33.64
CA VAL A 197 17.08 -0.18 32.67
C VAL A 197 18.04 0.46 31.68
N LYS A 198 17.59 0.59 30.43
CA LYS A 198 18.22 1.39 29.39
C LYS A 198 17.29 2.53 29.02
N VAL A 199 17.84 3.74 28.95
CA VAL A 199 17.15 4.92 28.44
C VAL A 199 17.57 5.13 27.00
N ASP A 200 16.64 5.13 26.05
CA ASP A 200 16.86 5.39 24.63
C ASP A 200 17.99 4.54 24.03
N ARG A 201 17.98 3.23 24.35
CA ARG A 201 18.99 2.23 23.92
C ARG A 201 20.43 2.53 24.32
N LYS A 202 20.63 3.39 25.33
CA LYS A 202 21.96 3.66 25.91
C LYS A 202 22.36 2.53 26.87
N ARG A 203 23.50 2.72 27.55
CA ARG A 203 24.08 1.70 28.44
C ARG A 203 23.13 1.39 29.61
N LYS A 204 23.16 0.14 30.07
CA LYS A 204 22.40 -0.34 31.23
C LYS A 204 22.83 0.39 32.51
N ILE A 205 21.84 0.67 33.35
CA ILE A 205 21.98 1.12 34.75
C ILE A 205 21.03 0.29 35.62
N ALA A 206 21.28 0.21 36.94
CA ALA A 206 20.35 -0.44 37.85
C ALA A 206 19.00 0.31 37.86
N VAL A 207 17.89 -0.42 37.96
CA VAL A 207 16.55 0.20 38.00
C VAL A 207 16.38 1.11 39.22
N THR A 208 16.99 0.74 40.34
CA THR A 208 16.99 1.54 41.58
C THR A 208 17.69 2.88 41.39
N THR A 209 18.75 2.97 40.58
CA THR A 209 19.38 4.24 40.20
C THR A 209 18.39 5.17 39.50
N LEU A 210 17.52 4.65 38.62
CA LEU A 210 16.47 5.44 37.96
C LEU A 210 15.44 5.96 38.97
N ILE A 211 14.96 5.10 39.88
CA ILE A 211 13.99 5.48 40.92
C ILE A 211 14.56 6.56 41.84
N LYS A 212 15.81 6.37 42.34
CA LYS A 212 16.51 7.34 43.20
C LYS A 212 16.69 8.70 42.54
N ALA A 213 16.94 8.75 41.24
CA ALA A 213 17.13 10.01 40.51
C ALA A 213 15.83 10.77 40.24
N MET A 214 14.68 10.09 40.23
CA MET A 214 13.38 10.68 39.91
C MET A 214 12.71 11.34 41.11
N ASP A 215 12.81 10.74 42.28
CA ASP A 215 12.24 11.27 43.52
C ASP A 215 13.28 11.30 44.63
N LYS A 216 13.51 12.49 45.16
CA LYS A 216 14.43 12.72 46.28
C LYS A 216 13.97 12.00 47.56
N ASN A 217 12.67 11.77 47.72
CA ASN A 217 12.12 11.06 48.87
C ASN A 217 12.37 9.55 48.80
N LEU A 218 12.71 9.03 47.62
CA LEU A 218 12.98 7.60 47.36
C LEU A 218 14.47 7.32 47.17
N ALA A 219 15.32 8.23 47.65
CA ALA A 219 16.76 8.17 47.46
C ALA A 219 17.47 7.16 48.37
N SER A 220 16.82 6.67 49.43
CA SER A 220 17.38 5.65 50.33
C SER A 220 16.90 4.25 49.97
N ASP A 221 17.77 3.26 50.16
CA ASP A 221 17.44 1.85 49.94
C ASP A 221 16.25 1.41 50.81
N GLU A 222 16.14 1.94 52.03
CA GLU A 222 15.02 1.67 52.93
C GLU A 222 13.67 2.14 52.38
N ALA A 223 13.63 3.32 51.73
CA ALA A 223 12.42 3.82 51.10
C ALA A 223 12.00 2.98 49.90
N ILE A 224 12.98 2.47 49.14
CA ILE A 224 12.73 1.54 48.02
C ILE A 224 12.17 0.21 48.54
N ARG A 225 12.72 -0.34 49.64
CA ARG A 225 12.18 -1.56 50.27
C ARG A 225 10.72 -1.39 50.69
N GLN A 226 10.36 -0.26 51.30
CA GLN A 226 8.98 0.02 51.70
C GLN A 226 8.01 0.08 50.51
N ILE A 227 8.42 0.63 49.36
CA ILE A 227 7.56 0.71 48.16
C ILE A 227 7.25 -0.66 47.55
N PHE A 228 8.22 -1.57 47.62
CA PHE A 228 8.11 -2.92 47.09
C PHE A 228 7.78 -3.96 48.18
N GLU A 229 7.37 -3.51 49.37
CA GLU A 229 6.95 -4.37 50.46
C GLU A 229 5.78 -5.27 50.01
N GLY A 230 5.90 -6.58 50.25
CA GLY A 230 4.93 -7.58 49.80
C GLY A 230 4.96 -7.94 48.31
N ALA A 231 5.86 -7.34 47.49
CA ALA A 231 6.02 -7.72 46.09
C ALA A 231 6.80 -9.03 45.88
N VAL A 232 7.68 -9.37 46.83
CA VAL A 232 8.45 -10.62 46.88
C VAL A 232 8.12 -11.35 48.19
N PRO A 233 7.66 -12.61 48.16
CA PRO A 233 7.53 -13.42 49.37
C PRO A 233 8.88 -13.59 50.08
N GLU A 234 8.93 -13.53 51.42
CA GLU A 234 10.18 -13.68 52.19
C GLU A 234 10.89 -15.02 51.92
N ASP A 235 10.13 -16.08 51.61
CA ASP A 235 10.62 -17.43 51.30
C ASP A 235 10.90 -17.65 49.79
N ALA A 236 10.92 -16.61 48.96
CA ALA A 236 11.15 -16.76 47.53
C ALA A 236 12.61 -17.14 47.22
N ASP A 237 12.80 -18.13 46.34
CA ASP A 237 14.12 -18.59 45.87
C ASP A 237 14.96 -17.49 45.19
N HIS A 238 14.30 -16.43 44.68
CA HIS A 238 14.93 -15.33 43.96
C HIS A 238 14.58 -13.97 44.58
N GLN A 239 15.59 -13.34 45.19
CA GLN A 239 15.50 -12.03 45.85
C GLN A 239 15.93 -10.90 44.89
N TYR A 240 15.11 -10.62 43.88
CA TYR A 240 15.45 -9.68 42.80
C TYR A 240 15.73 -8.25 43.27
N LEU A 241 15.03 -7.78 44.31
CA LEU A 241 15.18 -6.41 44.81
C LEU A 241 16.54 -6.23 45.51
N GLU A 242 16.89 -7.11 46.43
CA GLU A 242 18.17 -7.06 47.16
C GLU A 242 19.36 -7.22 46.20
N ALA A 243 19.29 -8.18 45.26
CA ALA A 243 20.33 -8.34 44.24
C ALA A 243 20.53 -7.08 43.38
N THR A 244 19.45 -6.32 43.12
CA THR A 244 19.52 -5.05 42.37
C THR A 244 20.08 -3.91 43.21
N LEU A 245 19.74 -3.83 44.51
CA LEU A 245 20.30 -2.84 45.43
C LEU A 245 21.81 -3.05 45.64
N ASP A 246 22.26 -4.31 45.72
CA ASP A 246 23.69 -4.66 45.85
C ASP A 246 24.51 -4.29 44.60
N ASP A 247 23.91 -4.34 43.40
CA ASP A 247 24.55 -3.95 42.13
C ASP A 247 24.48 -2.44 41.87
N ASP A 248 23.68 -1.69 42.63
CA ASP A 248 23.46 -0.25 42.46
C ASP A 248 24.63 0.58 43.01
N SER A 249 25.41 1.16 42.10
CA SER A 249 26.54 2.03 42.46
C SER A 249 26.16 3.40 43.06
N ALA A 250 24.89 3.82 42.99
CA ALA A 250 24.44 5.13 43.46
C ALA A 250 23.75 5.04 44.83
N THR A 251 24.32 5.72 45.83
CA THR A 251 23.82 5.67 47.22
C THR A 251 22.99 6.90 47.62
N SER A 252 23.07 7.98 46.82
CA SER A 252 22.35 9.23 47.04
C SER A 252 21.61 9.72 45.78
N HIS A 253 20.64 10.62 45.98
CA HIS A 253 19.88 11.25 44.89
C HIS A 253 20.81 11.95 43.88
N GLU A 254 21.78 12.72 44.37
CA GLU A 254 22.73 13.46 43.54
C GLU A 254 23.67 12.55 42.73
N GLU A 255 24.11 11.43 43.32
CA GLU A 255 24.91 10.42 42.61
C GLU A 255 24.09 9.71 41.52
N ALA A 256 22.82 9.40 41.80
CA ALA A 256 21.91 8.78 40.84
C ALA A 256 21.62 9.72 39.66
N VAL A 257 21.36 11.01 39.92
CA VAL A 257 21.22 12.04 38.88
C VAL A 257 22.49 12.15 38.03
N ARG A 258 23.68 12.12 38.65
CA ARG A 258 24.96 12.11 37.93
C ARG A 258 25.08 10.90 37.01
N GLU A 259 24.77 9.71 37.50
CA GLU A 259 24.94 8.48 36.72
C GLU A 259 24.03 8.51 35.49
N ILE A 260 22.75 8.88 35.65
CA ILE A 260 21.83 9.03 34.51
C ILE A 260 22.29 10.11 33.55
N TYR A 261 22.74 11.26 34.05
CA TYR A 261 23.23 12.36 33.21
C TYR A 261 24.44 11.93 32.37
N ASN A 262 25.43 11.26 32.97
CA ASN A 262 26.62 10.76 32.28
C ASN A 262 26.27 9.72 31.20
N ARG A 263 25.24 8.88 31.44
CA ARG A 263 24.75 7.96 30.40
C ARG A 263 24.01 8.69 29.30
N LEU A 264 23.21 9.71 29.62
CA LEU A 264 22.50 10.51 28.63
C LEU A 264 23.43 11.37 27.77
N ARG A 265 24.48 11.95 28.36
CA ARG A 265 25.48 12.79 27.70
C ARG A 265 26.90 12.32 28.04
N PRO A 266 27.40 11.30 27.32
CA PRO A 266 28.76 10.81 27.54
C PRO A 266 29.78 11.89 27.21
N GLY A 267 30.65 12.23 28.17
CA GLY A 267 31.72 13.22 27.98
C GLY A 267 31.46 14.59 28.63
N ASP A 268 30.22 14.90 28.99
CA ASP A 268 29.92 16.09 29.80
C ASP A 268 30.29 15.79 31.26
N THR A 269 31.08 16.66 31.91
CA THR A 269 31.41 16.51 33.33
C THR A 269 30.36 17.17 34.21
N LEU A 270 29.65 16.37 35.02
CA LEU A 270 28.78 16.89 36.07
C LEU A 270 29.56 17.06 37.37
N ASN A 271 29.64 18.29 37.87
CA ASN A 271 30.19 18.56 39.20
C ASN A 271 29.08 18.49 40.25
N ILE A 272 29.06 17.44 41.07
CA ILE A 272 28.06 17.27 42.14
C ILE A 272 28.15 18.37 43.21
N ALA A 273 29.33 18.99 43.38
CA ALA A 273 29.50 20.09 44.34
C ALA A 273 28.84 21.41 43.85
N ASP A 274 28.60 21.56 42.55
CA ASP A 274 27.92 22.72 41.99
C ASP A 274 26.41 22.49 41.92
N ARG A 275 25.66 23.16 42.80
CA ARG A 275 24.20 23.10 42.86
C ARG A 275 23.54 23.50 41.53
N LYS A 276 24.14 24.40 40.74
CA LYS A 276 23.58 24.79 39.44
C LYS A 276 23.74 23.68 38.40
N SER A 277 24.89 23.01 38.39
CA SER A 277 25.14 21.86 37.52
C SER A 277 24.16 20.72 37.81
N VAL A 278 23.96 20.37 39.09
CA VAL A 278 23.00 19.34 39.51
C VAL A 278 21.56 19.74 39.17
N ALA A 279 21.17 21.00 39.37
CA ALA A 279 19.85 21.50 39.00
C ALA A 279 19.59 21.42 37.49
N ASN A 280 20.60 21.71 36.66
CA ASN A 280 20.50 21.59 35.21
C ASN A 280 20.35 20.12 34.76
N ALA A 281 21.10 19.20 35.36
CA ALA A 281 20.97 17.77 35.08
C ALA A 281 19.60 17.23 35.50
N ARG A 282 19.11 17.65 36.67
CA ARG A 282 17.75 17.32 37.14
C ARG A 282 16.69 17.84 36.17
N SER A 283 16.77 19.11 35.78
CA SER A 283 15.85 19.70 34.81
C SER A 283 15.88 18.95 33.46
N LEU A 284 17.05 18.48 33.03
CA LEU A 284 17.16 17.64 31.84
C LEU A 284 16.41 16.31 32.00
N ILE A 285 16.61 15.60 33.11
CA ILE A 285 15.93 14.32 33.40
C ILE A 285 14.42 14.53 33.49
N GLU A 286 13.97 15.53 34.25
CA GLU A 286 12.55 15.90 34.35
C GLU A 286 11.96 16.24 32.99
N SER A 287 12.69 17.01 32.16
CA SER A 287 12.27 17.33 30.80
C SER A 287 12.24 16.12 29.87
N THR A 288 13.02 15.07 30.16
CA THR A 288 13.13 13.89 29.29
C THR A 288 11.96 12.95 29.48
N PHE A 289 11.41 12.82 30.69
CA PHE A 289 10.38 11.82 31.02
C PHE A 289 9.04 12.42 31.46
N PHE A 290 9.05 13.57 32.14
CA PHE A 290 7.87 14.11 32.82
C PHE A 290 7.36 15.44 32.23
N ASN A 291 7.87 15.83 31.06
CA ASN A 291 7.45 17.03 30.36
C ASN A 291 6.63 16.68 29.12
N SER A 292 5.37 17.13 29.08
CA SER A 292 4.44 16.86 27.98
C SER A 292 4.96 17.26 26.60
N ARG A 293 5.82 18.28 26.48
CA ARG A 293 6.37 18.72 25.19
C ARG A 293 7.40 17.75 24.63
N ARG A 294 8.12 17.01 25.48
CA ARG A 294 9.21 16.09 25.07
C ARG A 294 8.85 14.62 25.21
N TYR A 295 7.98 14.29 26.17
CA TYR A 295 7.52 12.94 26.44
C TYR A 295 5.99 12.90 26.48
N ASP A 296 5.41 12.00 25.70
CA ASP A 296 3.97 11.80 25.63
C ASP A 296 3.66 10.34 25.29
N LEU A 297 2.82 9.70 26.11
CA LEU A 297 2.25 8.38 25.84
C LEU A 297 1.09 8.47 24.84
N GLY A 298 0.48 9.66 24.70
CA GLY A 298 -0.75 9.87 23.96
C GLY A 298 -1.95 9.13 24.57
N ARG A 299 -3.14 9.35 24.00
CA ARG A 299 -4.38 8.68 24.44
C ARG A 299 -4.25 7.15 24.43
N VAL A 300 -3.67 6.60 23.35
CA VAL A 300 -3.51 5.15 23.17
C VAL A 300 -2.51 4.56 24.17
N GLY A 301 -1.36 5.21 24.36
CA GLY A 301 -0.33 4.70 25.25
C GLY A 301 -0.77 4.70 26.71
N ARG A 302 -1.44 5.77 27.15
CA ARG A 302 -2.02 5.84 28.49
C ARG A 302 -3.11 4.77 28.68
N TYR A 303 -4.01 4.60 27.70
CA TYR A 303 -5.02 3.54 27.73
C TYR A 303 -4.40 2.14 27.87
N LYS A 304 -3.42 1.79 27.02
CA LYS A 304 -2.76 0.47 27.06
C LYS A 304 -1.96 0.24 28.32
N LEU A 305 -1.24 1.26 28.81
CA LEU A 305 -0.51 1.19 30.07
C LEU A 305 -1.45 0.88 31.24
N ASN A 306 -2.57 1.60 31.36
CA ASN A 306 -3.54 1.42 32.43
C ASN A 306 -4.21 0.04 32.36
N LEU A 307 -4.63 -0.37 31.15
CA LEU A 307 -5.22 -1.69 30.91
C LEU A 307 -4.26 -2.80 31.35
N ARG A 308 -2.97 -2.66 31.01
CA ARG A 308 -1.98 -3.68 31.31
C ARG A 308 -1.57 -3.74 32.78
N LEU A 309 -1.47 -2.59 33.45
CA LEU A 309 -1.10 -2.47 34.86
C LEU A 309 -2.31 -2.59 35.82
N ARG A 310 -3.52 -2.90 35.30
CA ARG A 310 -4.76 -3.12 36.06
C ARG A 310 -5.21 -1.91 36.90
N HIS A 311 -4.84 -0.70 36.50
CA HIS A 311 -5.37 0.52 37.11
C HIS A 311 -6.84 0.70 36.68
N ARG A 312 -7.75 0.79 37.66
CA ARG A 312 -9.20 0.90 37.43
C ARG A 312 -9.70 2.33 37.21
N GLU A 313 -8.88 3.34 37.50
CA GLU A 313 -9.27 4.75 37.35
C GLU A 313 -8.87 5.33 35.98
N PRO A 314 -9.75 6.10 35.32
CA PRO A 314 -9.43 6.74 34.04
C PRO A 314 -8.52 7.95 34.25
N PHE A 315 -7.21 7.76 34.08
CA PHE A 315 -6.26 8.88 34.01
C PHE A 315 -6.37 9.60 32.66
N THR A 316 -6.55 10.91 32.70
CA THR A 316 -6.54 11.79 31.51
C THR A 316 -5.14 12.27 31.13
N ASP A 317 -4.17 12.17 32.05
CA ASP A 317 -2.81 12.66 31.81
C ASP A 317 -2.04 11.75 30.87
N THR A 318 -1.58 12.29 29.75
CA THR A 318 -0.85 11.52 28.72
C THR A 318 0.67 11.47 28.97
N VAL A 319 1.17 12.19 29.97
CA VAL A 319 2.58 12.17 30.38
C VAL A 319 2.83 11.00 31.32
N LEU A 320 4.01 10.38 31.24
CA LEU A 320 4.42 9.32 32.16
C LEU A 320 4.43 9.83 33.61
N LEU A 321 3.91 9.04 34.54
CA LEU A 321 3.95 9.31 35.98
C LEU A 321 5.05 8.48 36.63
N GLN A 322 5.57 8.95 37.76
CA GLN A 322 6.57 8.22 38.51
C GLN A 322 6.03 6.88 39.03
N ALA A 323 4.76 6.86 39.45
CA ALA A 323 4.04 5.66 39.86
C ALA A 323 3.98 4.60 38.75
N ASP A 324 3.85 5.00 37.48
CA ASP A 324 3.82 4.07 36.35
C ASP A 324 5.10 3.22 36.28
N ILE A 325 6.26 3.83 36.53
CA ILE A 325 7.56 3.12 36.51
C ILE A 325 7.65 2.10 37.64
N ILE A 326 7.18 2.47 38.84
CA ILE A 326 7.15 1.58 40.00
C ILE A 326 6.27 0.36 39.71
N GLU A 327 5.08 0.57 39.12
CA GLU A 327 4.16 -0.52 38.78
C GLU A 327 4.71 -1.43 37.68
N VAL A 328 5.42 -0.88 36.69
CA VAL A 328 6.13 -1.70 35.68
C VAL A 328 7.15 -2.63 36.34
N VAL A 329 7.92 -2.12 37.32
CA VAL A 329 8.89 -2.93 38.06
C VAL A 329 8.20 -3.98 38.93
N ARG A 330 7.10 -3.62 39.59
CA ARG A 330 6.30 -4.57 40.39
C ARG A 330 5.73 -5.70 39.54
N GLU A 331 5.22 -5.39 38.36
CA GLU A 331 4.74 -6.39 37.42
C GLU A 331 5.87 -7.27 36.88
N LEU A 332 7.06 -6.70 36.65
CA LEU A 332 8.25 -7.46 36.25
C LEU A 332 8.70 -8.47 37.32
N ILE A 333 8.63 -8.09 38.60
CA ILE A 333 8.86 -9.00 39.74
C ILE A 333 7.83 -10.14 39.71
N ARG A 334 6.54 -9.79 39.62
CA ARG A 334 5.45 -10.78 39.60
C ARG A 334 5.61 -11.79 38.46
N LEU A 335 5.96 -11.35 37.25
CA LEU A 335 6.11 -12.24 36.09
C LEU A 335 7.33 -13.15 36.21
N ASN A 336 8.46 -12.65 36.70
CA ASN A 336 9.65 -13.48 36.96
C ASN A 336 9.38 -14.53 38.04
N LEU A 337 8.54 -14.24 39.04
CA LEU A 337 8.14 -15.24 40.04
C LEU A 337 7.09 -16.23 39.52
N ALA A 338 6.07 -15.75 38.80
CA ALA A 338 4.96 -16.58 38.35
C ALA A 338 5.31 -17.50 37.16
N GLN A 339 6.34 -17.16 36.36
CA GLN A 339 6.78 -17.95 35.21
C GLN A 339 5.64 -18.29 34.21
N ASN A 340 4.72 -17.35 34.02
CA ASN A 340 3.60 -17.47 33.09
C ASN A 340 4.09 -17.56 31.62
N ARG A 341 3.15 -17.65 30.66
CA ARG A 341 3.51 -17.53 29.25
C ARG A 341 3.89 -16.07 28.92
N PRO A 342 5.00 -15.83 28.20
CA PRO A 342 5.36 -14.50 27.71
C PRO A 342 4.29 -13.89 26.80
N GLU A 343 4.22 -12.56 26.77
CA GLU A 343 3.32 -11.85 25.86
C GLU A 343 3.78 -11.94 24.42
N ASP A 344 2.78 -11.95 23.53
CA ASP A 344 3.00 -11.88 22.10
C ASP A 344 2.93 -10.42 21.62
N VAL A 345 4.07 -9.89 21.18
CA VAL A 345 4.20 -8.53 20.67
C VAL A 345 3.61 -8.35 19.27
N ASP A 346 3.31 -9.46 18.58
CA ASP A 346 2.81 -9.47 17.21
C ASP A 346 1.27 -9.61 17.15
N HIS A 347 0.63 -9.90 18.30
CA HIS A 347 -0.82 -9.82 18.47
C HIS A 347 -1.38 -8.46 18.02
N LEU A 348 -2.50 -8.44 17.29
CA LEU A 348 -3.11 -7.19 16.81
C LEU A 348 -3.69 -6.31 17.93
N GLY A 349 -3.86 -6.83 19.14
CA GLY A 349 -4.10 -6.01 20.33
C GLY A 349 -2.90 -5.12 20.69
N ASN A 350 -1.69 -5.47 20.25
CA ASN A 350 -0.43 -4.79 20.54
C ASN A 350 0.13 -4.02 19.32
N ARG A 351 -0.57 -4.11 18.19
CA ARG A 351 -0.24 -3.40 16.95
C ARG A 351 -1.43 -2.56 16.52
N ARG A 352 -1.17 -1.32 16.13
CA ARG A 352 -2.21 -0.39 15.67
C ARG A 352 -1.90 0.12 14.28
N VAL A 353 -2.94 0.53 13.58
CA VAL A 353 -2.87 1.18 12.28
C VAL A 353 -2.85 2.69 12.47
N ARG A 354 -1.82 3.34 11.93
CA ARG A 354 -1.80 4.78 11.69
C ARG A 354 -2.34 5.05 10.30
N ALA A 355 -3.53 5.62 10.24
CA ALA A 355 -4.14 6.05 8.99
C ALA A 355 -3.60 7.43 8.56
N VAL A 356 -3.99 7.87 7.36
CA VAL A 356 -3.48 9.09 6.72
C VAL A 356 -3.50 10.33 7.61
N GLY A 357 -4.57 10.56 8.37
CA GLY A 357 -4.71 11.74 9.22
C GLY A 357 -3.64 11.80 10.32
N GLU A 358 -3.41 10.70 11.04
CA GLU A 358 -2.37 10.63 12.08
C GLU A 358 -0.97 10.81 11.48
N LEU A 359 -0.71 10.24 10.30
CA LEU A 359 0.55 10.39 9.60
C LEU A 359 0.81 11.86 9.22
N LEU A 360 -0.21 12.57 8.72
CA LEU A 360 -0.12 13.99 8.39
C LEU A 360 0.10 14.86 9.63
N ILE A 361 -0.57 14.56 10.75
CA ILE A 361 -0.35 15.26 12.03
C ILE A 361 1.09 15.14 12.48
N ASN A 362 1.70 13.96 12.39
CA ASN A 362 3.08 13.76 12.80
C ASN A 362 4.07 14.62 11.99
N GLN A 363 3.81 14.81 10.69
CA GLN A 363 4.61 15.67 9.84
C GLN A 363 4.36 17.15 10.12
N LEU A 364 3.10 17.55 10.27
CA LEU A 364 2.71 18.90 10.62
C LEU A 364 3.31 19.31 11.96
N ARG A 365 3.25 18.44 12.97
CA ARG A 365 3.86 18.64 14.29
C ARG A 365 5.36 18.89 14.18
N THR A 366 6.07 18.13 13.33
CA THR A 366 7.51 18.33 13.10
C THR A 366 7.78 19.71 12.49
N GLY A 367 6.96 20.15 11.53
CA GLY A 367 7.01 21.49 10.96
C GLY A 367 6.72 22.59 11.99
N LEU A 368 5.70 22.38 12.83
CA LEU A 368 5.28 23.31 13.89
C LEU A 368 6.34 23.47 14.98
N LEU A 369 7.01 22.38 15.41
CA LEU A 369 8.12 22.44 16.36
C LEU A 369 9.33 23.22 15.81
N ARG A 370 9.58 23.14 14.50
CA ARG A 370 10.62 23.96 13.84
C ARG A 370 10.19 25.43 13.79
N MET A 371 8.92 25.69 13.47
CA MET A 371 8.34 27.03 13.46
C MET A 371 8.38 27.68 14.85
N GLU A 372 8.04 26.94 15.90
CA GLU A 372 8.05 27.43 17.30
C GLU A 372 9.42 28.00 17.67
N ARG A 373 10.51 27.31 17.30
CA ARG A 373 11.87 27.78 17.56
C ARG A 373 12.15 29.12 16.89
N VAL A 374 11.75 29.26 15.62
CA VAL A 374 11.90 30.50 14.85
C VAL A 374 11.07 31.64 15.45
N VAL A 375 9.85 31.34 15.91
CA VAL A 375 8.98 32.32 16.59
C VAL A 375 9.64 32.80 17.88
N LYS A 376 10.12 31.90 18.73
CA LYS A 376 10.80 32.23 20.00
C LYS A 376 12.05 33.09 19.79
N GLU A 377 12.84 32.76 18.77
CA GLU A 377 14.02 33.54 18.40
C GLU A 377 13.63 34.95 17.93
N ARG A 378 12.63 35.07 17.05
CA ARG A 378 12.13 36.37 16.57
C ARG A 378 11.51 37.22 17.67
N MET A 379 10.80 36.63 18.62
CA MET A 379 10.24 37.33 19.79
C MET A 379 11.33 38.00 20.64
N SER A 380 12.55 37.46 20.63
CA SER A 380 13.68 38.03 21.39
C SER A 380 14.44 39.12 20.63
N ILE A 381 14.29 39.16 19.30
CA ILE A 381 14.98 40.11 18.42
C ILE A 381 14.09 41.30 18.05
N GLN A 382 12.78 41.10 17.88
CA GLN A 382 11.87 42.16 17.43
C GLN A 382 11.52 43.15 18.54
N ASP A 383 11.43 44.42 18.16
CA ASP A 383 10.97 45.50 19.04
C ASP A 383 9.50 45.31 19.46
N ALA A 384 9.25 45.51 20.75
CA ALA A 384 7.99 45.11 21.34
C ALA A 384 6.74 45.88 20.86
N SER A 385 6.94 47.11 20.37
CA SER A 385 5.88 47.96 19.83
C SER A 385 5.46 47.58 18.40
N GLN A 386 6.38 47.00 17.61
CA GLN A 386 6.15 46.65 16.20
C GLN A 386 5.83 45.16 15.98
N ALA A 387 5.96 44.33 17.01
CA ALA A 387 5.63 42.91 16.93
C ALA A 387 4.17 42.69 16.51
N THR A 388 3.98 41.85 15.49
CA THR A 388 2.68 41.36 15.03
C THR A 388 2.77 39.86 14.76
N PRO A 389 1.67 39.10 14.85
CA PRO A 389 1.68 37.66 14.54
C PRO A 389 2.31 37.33 13.17
N ASN A 390 1.99 38.09 12.12
CA ASN A 390 2.51 37.88 10.76
C ASN A 390 4.02 38.09 10.66
N ALA A 391 4.59 39.02 11.44
CA ALA A 391 6.03 39.25 11.44
C ALA A 391 6.81 38.14 12.18
N LEU A 392 6.18 37.51 13.18
CA LEU A 392 6.78 36.46 14.00
C LEU A 392 6.67 35.07 13.34
N ILE A 393 5.54 34.77 12.71
CA ILE A 393 5.25 33.44 12.16
C ILE A 393 5.90 33.28 10.78
N ASN A 394 6.54 32.12 10.57
CA ASN A 394 7.06 31.71 9.27
C ASN A 394 6.57 30.30 8.95
N ALA A 395 5.72 30.19 7.91
CA ALA A 395 5.12 28.93 7.49
C ALA A 395 6.06 27.99 6.71
N ARG A 396 7.25 28.45 6.27
CA ARG A 396 8.17 27.64 5.46
C ARG A 396 8.53 26.27 6.05
N PRO A 397 8.80 26.12 7.38
CA PRO A 397 9.08 24.82 7.96
C PRO A 397 7.92 23.82 7.88
N ILE A 398 6.67 24.31 7.91
CA ILE A 398 5.47 23.49 7.76
C ILE A 398 5.36 22.98 6.32
N MET A 399 5.43 23.90 5.35
CA MET A 399 5.36 23.55 3.92
C MET A 399 6.49 22.58 3.51
N ALA A 400 7.70 22.78 4.05
CA ALA A 400 8.82 21.89 3.80
C ALA A 400 8.57 20.46 4.31
N ALA A 401 8.01 20.30 5.52
CA ALA A 401 7.70 18.99 6.09
C ALA A 401 6.60 18.26 5.28
N ILE A 402 5.56 18.98 4.85
CA ILE A 402 4.50 18.41 4.01
C ILE A 402 5.05 18.01 2.62
N LYS A 403 5.88 18.86 2.02
CA LYS A 403 6.54 18.58 0.73
C LYS A 403 7.46 17.37 0.82
N GLU A 404 8.21 17.22 1.92
CA GLU A 404 9.06 16.06 2.17
C GLU A 404 8.22 14.77 2.29
N PHE A 405 7.09 14.84 2.99
CA PHE A 405 6.18 13.70 3.13
C PHE A 405 5.58 13.25 1.80
N PHE A 406 4.92 14.14 1.05
CA PHE A 406 4.32 13.77 -0.23
C PHE A 406 5.34 13.52 -1.33
N GLY A 407 6.53 14.11 -1.26
CA GLY A 407 7.58 13.97 -2.26
C GLY A 407 8.43 12.71 -2.10
N GLY A 408 8.80 12.34 -0.87
CA GLY A 408 9.82 11.32 -0.60
C GLY A 408 9.48 10.26 0.45
N SER A 409 8.29 10.29 1.06
CA SER A 409 7.89 9.27 2.04
C SER A 409 7.67 7.91 1.38
N GLN A 410 8.11 6.84 2.04
CA GLN A 410 7.77 5.46 1.66
C GLN A 410 6.27 5.17 1.76
N LEU A 411 5.51 5.97 2.52
CA LEU A 411 4.07 5.78 2.73
C LEU A 411 3.22 6.57 1.72
N ALA A 412 3.73 7.68 1.17
CA ALA A 412 3.03 8.49 0.17
C ALA A 412 3.44 8.03 -1.24
N GLN A 413 2.86 6.92 -1.68
CA GLN A 413 3.25 6.20 -2.88
C GLN A 413 2.49 6.71 -4.11
N PHE A 414 3.10 6.56 -5.29
CA PHE A 414 2.35 6.65 -6.56
C PHE A 414 1.25 5.59 -6.55
N MET A 415 0.04 6.00 -6.90
CA MET A 415 -1.09 5.09 -6.92
C MET A 415 -0.86 4.00 -7.98
N ASP A 416 -1.29 2.77 -7.64
CA ASP A 416 -1.24 1.64 -8.55
C ASP A 416 -2.57 1.64 -9.30
N GLN A 417 -2.54 2.13 -10.54
CA GLN A 417 -3.67 2.41 -11.41
C GLN A 417 -3.62 1.54 -12.67
N THR A 418 -3.08 0.32 -12.55
CA THR A 418 -3.13 -0.64 -13.66
C THR A 418 -4.59 -0.90 -14.05
N ASN A 419 -5.44 -1.16 -13.05
CA ASN A 419 -6.89 -1.34 -13.15
C ASN A 419 -7.59 -0.90 -11.84
N PRO A 420 -8.94 -0.81 -11.79
CA PRO A 420 -9.67 -0.31 -10.61
C PRO A 420 -9.48 -1.17 -9.35
N LEU A 421 -9.27 -2.48 -9.49
CA LEU A 421 -9.02 -3.37 -8.35
C LEU A 421 -7.65 -3.10 -7.72
N SER A 422 -6.64 -2.84 -8.53
CA SER A 422 -5.31 -2.46 -8.06
C SER A 422 -5.34 -1.19 -7.22
N GLU A 423 -6.15 -0.21 -7.65
CA GLU A 423 -6.37 1.05 -6.95
C GLU A 423 -6.99 0.82 -5.57
N LEU A 424 -8.07 0.04 -5.51
CA LEU A 424 -8.76 -0.29 -4.26
C LEU A 424 -7.86 -1.05 -3.29
N ALA A 425 -7.16 -2.07 -3.78
CA ALA A 425 -6.22 -2.84 -2.96
C ALA A 425 -5.09 -1.94 -2.41
N HIS A 426 -4.61 -0.98 -3.20
CA HIS A 426 -3.58 -0.05 -2.73
C HIS A 426 -4.10 0.90 -1.64
N LYS A 427 -5.33 1.42 -1.76
CA LYS A 427 -5.97 2.26 -0.73
C LYS A 427 -6.17 1.52 0.60
N ARG A 428 -6.35 0.19 0.55
CA ARG A 428 -6.57 -0.72 1.70
C ARG A 428 -5.31 -1.45 2.17
N ARG A 429 -4.14 -1.06 1.68
CA ARG A 429 -2.85 -1.67 2.03
C ARG A 429 -2.39 -1.25 3.42
N LEU A 430 -1.80 -2.20 4.14
CA LEU A 430 -1.10 -2.01 5.41
C LEU A 430 0.39 -2.23 5.20
N SER A 431 1.21 -1.29 5.65
CA SER A 431 2.67 -1.40 5.64
C SER A 431 3.24 -1.42 7.05
N ALA A 432 3.99 -2.45 7.40
CA ALA A 432 4.78 -2.47 8.64
C ALA A 432 6.06 -1.63 8.54
N MET A 433 6.38 -1.13 7.35
CA MET A 433 7.58 -0.33 7.06
C MET A 433 7.32 1.17 7.21
N GLY A 434 8.39 1.96 7.09
CA GLY A 434 8.34 3.43 7.18
C GLY A 434 8.75 3.96 8.56
N PRO A 435 8.65 5.29 8.78
CA PRO A 435 9.10 5.93 10.01
C PRO A 435 8.42 5.35 11.27
N GLY A 436 9.20 4.91 12.25
CA GLY A 436 8.69 4.27 13.47
C GLY A 436 8.20 2.82 13.30
N GLY A 437 8.26 2.28 12.08
CA GLY A 437 8.01 0.87 11.77
C GLY A 437 9.30 0.04 11.69
N LEU A 438 9.27 -1.03 10.91
CA LEU A 438 10.37 -1.96 10.72
C LEU A 438 11.10 -1.70 9.38
N SER A 439 12.41 -1.95 9.36
CA SER A 439 13.14 -2.08 8.09
C SER A 439 13.09 -3.53 7.60
N ARG A 440 13.22 -3.73 6.29
CA ARG A 440 13.19 -5.06 5.66
C ARG A 440 14.22 -6.02 6.27
N GLU A 441 15.43 -5.51 6.52
CA GLU A 441 16.57 -6.27 7.05
C GLU A 441 16.42 -6.63 8.53
N ARG A 442 15.68 -5.82 9.30
CA ARG A 442 15.48 -6.05 10.74
C ARG A 442 14.24 -6.90 11.05
N ALA A 443 13.37 -7.09 10.06
CA ALA A 443 12.15 -7.86 10.25
C ALA A 443 12.43 -9.36 10.11
N GLY A 444 12.40 -10.07 11.25
CA GLY A 444 12.49 -11.53 11.31
C GLY A 444 11.26 -12.24 10.72
N VAL A 445 11.30 -13.57 10.76
CA VAL A 445 10.24 -14.44 10.20
C VAL A 445 8.93 -14.29 10.97
N ASP A 446 8.98 -14.23 12.31
CA ASP A 446 7.79 -14.18 13.17
C ASP A 446 6.86 -13.00 12.83
N VAL A 447 7.43 -11.84 12.49
CA VAL A 447 6.66 -10.64 12.14
C VAL A 447 6.00 -10.75 10.76
N ARG A 448 6.55 -11.60 9.89
CA ARG A 448 6.05 -11.82 8.52
C ARG A 448 4.99 -12.91 8.46
N ASP A 449 4.92 -13.75 9.49
CA ASP A 449 4.02 -14.89 9.53
C ASP A 449 2.56 -14.48 9.79
N VAL A 450 1.63 -15.37 9.47
CA VAL A 450 0.21 -15.17 9.70
C VAL A 450 -0.10 -15.46 11.17
N HIS A 451 -0.64 -14.47 11.85
CA HIS A 451 -0.99 -14.57 13.27
C HIS A 451 -2.51 -14.80 13.44
N HIS A 452 -2.94 -15.59 14.43
CA HIS A 452 -4.37 -15.93 14.64
C HIS A 452 -5.27 -14.69 14.80
N SER A 453 -4.77 -13.63 15.44
CA SER A 453 -5.51 -12.37 15.58
C SER A 453 -5.77 -11.64 14.25
N HIS A 454 -5.15 -12.05 13.15
CA HIS A 454 -5.40 -11.49 11.81
C HIS A 454 -6.80 -11.84 11.29
N TYR A 455 -7.44 -12.89 11.84
CA TYR A 455 -8.77 -13.34 11.45
C TYR A 455 -9.77 -12.17 11.39
N GLY A 456 -10.42 -12.00 10.24
CA GLY A 456 -11.40 -10.93 9.98
C GLY A 456 -10.82 -9.50 9.89
N ARG A 457 -9.50 -9.32 10.03
CA ARG A 457 -8.84 -8.00 10.16
C ARG A 457 -7.79 -7.76 9.07
N ILE A 458 -6.88 -8.72 8.88
CA ILE A 458 -5.83 -8.70 7.86
C ILE A 458 -5.99 -9.97 7.03
N CYS A 459 -5.98 -9.84 5.71
CA CYS A 459 -6.07 -10.99 4.83
C CYS A 459 -4.81 -11.88 5.00
N PRO A 460 -4.97 -13.19 5.24
CA PRO A 460 -3.84 -14.10 5.39
C PRO A 460 -3.21 -14.51 4.03
N ILE A 461 -3.89 -14.22 2.91
CA ILE A 461 -3.48 -14.65 1.57
C ILE A 461 -2.78 -13.52 0.79
N GLU A 462 -3.32 -12.30 0.82
CA GLU A 462 -2.84 -11.23 -0.03
C GLU A 462 -1.59 -10.54 0.56
N THR A 463 -0.43 -10.91 0.03
CA THR A 463 0.86 -10.26 0.30
C THR A 463 1.78 -10.39 -0.92
N PRO A 464 2.78 -9.49 -1.12
CA PRO A 464 3.78 -9.66 -2.17
C PRO A 464 4.66 -10.90 -1.94
N GLU A 465 4.97 -11.66 -3.01
CA GLU A 465 5.84 -12.86 -2.96
C GLU A 465 7.33 -12.54 -2.69
N GLY A 466 7.74 -11.29 -2.90
CA GLY A 466 9.14 -10.86 -2.83
C GLY A 466 9.64 -10.57 -1.41
N PRO A 467 10.70 -9.74 -1.26
CA PRO A 467 11.32 -9.45 0.05
C PRO A 467 10.40 -8.72 1.04
N ASN A 468 9.22 -8.26 0.58
CA ASN A 468 8.19 -7.59 1.37
C ASN A 468 7.09 -8.53 1.90
N VAL A 469 7.20 -9.85 1.66
CA VAL A 469 6.24 -10.84 2.17
C VAL A 469 6.00 -10.64 3.67
N GLY A 470 4.72 -10.56 4.07
CA GLY A 470 4.26 -10.31 5.44
C GLY A 470 4.44 -8.87 5.95
N LEU A 471 5.35 -8.08 5.37
CA LEU A 471 5.56 -6.67 5.73
C LEU A 471 4.57 -5.73 5.07
N ILE A 472 4.05 -6.15 3.91
CA ILE A 472 2.93 -5.51 3.22
C ILE A 472 1.79 -6.50 3.23
N SER A 473 0.69 -6.11 3.85
CA SER A 473 -0.53 -6.92 3.94
C SER A 473 -1.73 -6.07 3.48
N SER A 474 -2.87 -6.71 3.26
CA SER A 474 -4.12 -6.02 2.92
C SER A 474 -5.16 -6.18 4.02
N LEU A 475 -5.99 -5.15 4.21
CA LEU A 475 -7.15 -5.25 5.09
C LEU A 475 -8.12 -6.33 4.59
N ALA A 476 -8.69 -7.10 5.52
CA ALA A 476 -9.79 -8.00 5.20
C ALA A 476 -11.05 -7.21 4.80
N SER A 477 -12.03 -7.87 4.18
CA SER A 477 -13.16 -7.21 3.50
C SER A 477 -14.01 -6.34 4.45
N PHE A 478 -14.31 -6.85 5.64
CA PHE A 478 -15.14 -6.16 6.64
C PHE A 478 -14.33 -5.45 7.73
N ALA A 479 -13.00 -5.46 7.63
CA ALA A 479 -12.13 -4.88 8.64
C ALA A 479 -12.35 -3.36 8.77
N GLY A 480 -12.49 -2.90 10.01
CA GLY A 480 -12.57 -1.51 10.41
C GLY A 480 -11.42 -1.11 11.34
N ILE A 481 -11.34 0.17 11.67
CA ILE A 481 -10.38 0.71 12.64
C ILE A 481 -11.17 1.56 13.65
N ASN A 482 -10.89 1.38 14.94
CA ASN A 482 -11.50 2.19 16.00
C ASN A 482 -10.78 3.55 16.19
N GLU A 483 -11.26 4.36 17.15
CA GLU A 483 -10.68 5.67 17.46
C GLU A 483 -9.21 5.63 17.93
N TYR A 484 -8.73 4.48 18.41
CA TYR A 484 -7.37 4.29 18.89
C TYR A 484 -6.42 3.70 17.84
N GLY A 485 -6.94 3.37 16.65
CA GLY A 485 -6.15 2.76 15.58
C GLY A 485 -6.10 1.22 15.63
N PHE A 486 -6.81 0.55 16.53
CA PHE A 486 -6.84 -0.92 16.56
C PHE A 486 -7.81 -1.47 15.52
N LEU A 487 -7.41 -2.56 14.87
CA LEU A 487 -8.23 -3.24 13.88
C LEU A 487 -9.39 -3.97 14.55
N GLN A 488 -10.58 -3.78 13.98
CA GLN A 488 -11.81 -4.42 14.43
C GLN A 488 -12.44 -5.21 13.30
N THR A 489 -13.19 -6.23 13.67
CA THR A 489 -14.01 -7.02 12.75
C THR A 489 -15.41 -7.19 13.34
N PRO A 490 -16.47 -7.15 12.51
CA PRO A 490 -17.84 -7.33 12.97
C PRO A 490 -18.16 -8.79 13.25
N TYR A 491 -18.91 -9.03 14.32
CA TYR A 491 -19.50 -10.32 14.67
C TYR A 491 -20.99 -10.14 15.00
N GLU A 492 -21.78 -11.16 14.73
CA GLU A 492 -23.15 -11.23 15.22
C GLU A 492 -23.17 -11.73 16.67
N VAL A 493 -23.90 -11.01 17.53
CA VAL A 493 -24.01 -11.36 18.95
C VAL A 493 -25.01 -12.51 19.14
N VAL A 494 -24.64 -13.51 19.95
CA VAL A 494 -25.55 -14.60 20.33
C VAL A 494 -26.36 -14.24 21.58
N GLY A 495 -27.68 -14.28 21.45
CA GLY A 495 -28.63 -14.06 22.53
C GLY A 495 -28.93 -15.37 23.25
N ARG A 496 -28.75 -15.40 24.58
CA ARG A 496 -29.03 -16.59 25.41
C ARG A 496 -29.85 -16.29 26.66
N ASP A 497 -29.64 -15.12 27.27
CA ASP A 497 -30.38 -14.66 28.44
C ASP A 497 -30.96 -13.27 28.16
N ILE A 498 -32.17 -13.26 27.61
CA ILE A 498 -32.82 -12.04 27.10
C ILE A 498 -33.98 -11.60 28.00
N SER A 499 -34.15 -10.29 28.17
CA SER A 499 -35.23 -9.65 28.92
C SER A 499 -36.23 -8.97 27.98
N PHE A 500 -37.38 -8.53 28.52
CA PHE A 500 -38.34 -7.73 27.74
C PHE A 500 -37.79 -6.37 27.30
N GLU A 501 -36.76 -5.85 27.98
CA GLU A 501 -36.13 -4.56 27.67
C GLU A 501 -35.04 -4.67 26.60
N ASP A 502 -34.51 -5.88 26.38
CA ASP A 502 -33.48 -6.10 25.37
C ASP A 502 -34.02 -5.95 23.94
N GLY A 503 -35.34 -5.93 23.75
CA GLY A 503 -35.98 -5.63 22.46
C GLY A 503 -35.96 -6.77 21.44
N PHE A 504 -35.72 -8.00 21.90
CA PHE A 504 -35.79 -9.22 21.08
C PHE A 504 -37.15 -9.90 21.20
N GLU A 505 -37.57 -10.59 20.13
CA GLU A 505 -38.80 -11.37 20.13
C GLU A 505 -38.62 -12.62 21.02
N LEU A 506 -39.42 -12.69 22.10
CA LEU A 506 -39.47 -13.82 23.02
C LEU A 506 -40.51 -14.87 22.60
N GLU A 507 -41.48 -14.49 21.76
CA GLU A 507 -42.59 -15.35 21.37
C GLU A 507 -42.08 -16.57 20.57
N GLY A 508 -42.56 -17.74 20.95
CA GLY A 508 -42.20 -19.01 20.33
C GLY A 508 -40.84 -19.58 20.75
N ARG A 509 -39.93 -18.81 21.36
CA ARG A 509 -38.60 -19.30 21.78
C ARG A 509 -38.69 -20.34 22.90
N ILE A 510 -37.74 -21.27 22.93
CA ILE A 510 -37.72 -22.38 23.89
C ILE A 510 -36.81 -22.04 25.07
N LEU A 511 -37.27 -22.32 26.30
CA LEU A 511 -36.44 -22.16 27.50
C LEU A 511 -35.40 -23.28 27.63
N ARG A 512 -34.14 -22.92 27.88
CA ARG A 512 -33.03 -23.88 28.08
C ARG A 512 -32.99 -24.48 29.49
N GLU A 513 -33.46 -23.72 30.47
CA GLU A 513 -33.52 -24.10 31.88
C GLU A 513 -34.80 -23.54 32.53
N ASP A 514 -35.18 -24.12 33.66
CA ASP A 514 -36.34 -23.69 34.43
C ASP A 514 -36.16 -22.22 34.88
N LEU A 515 -37.16 -21.39 34.62
CA LEU A 515 -37.15 -20.01 35.06
C LEU A 515 -37.64 -19.93 36.52
N ILE A 516 -36.68 -19.92 37.45
CA ILE A 516 -36.96 -19.81 38.88
C ILE A 516 -36.95 -18.33 39.28
N VAL A 517 -38.11 -17.84 39.71
CA VAL A 517 -38.28 -16.46 40.19
C VAL A 517 -38.76 -16.52 41.64
N ARG A 518 -38.01 -15.91 42.56
CA ARG A 518 -38.30 -15.91 44.02
C ARG A 518 -38.50 -17.32 44.60
N ASN A 519 -37.63 -18.26 44.25
CA ASN A 519 -37.67 -19.67 44.69
C ASN A 519 -38.96 -20.42 44.27
N ARG A 520 -39.66 -19.93 43.26
CA ARG A 520 -40.76 -20.65 42.61
C ARG A 520 -40.40 -20.87 41.15
N ASN A 521 -40.62 -22.10 40.68
CA ASN A 521 -40.50 -22.42 39.28
C ASN A 521 -41.72 -21.86 38.56
N GLU A 522 -41.53 -20.77 37.79
CA GLU A 522 -42.63 -20.09 37.10
C GLU A 522 -42.82 -20.63 35.68
N LEU A 523 -41.75 -21.13 35.03
CA LEU A 523 -41.78 -21.74 33.69
C LEU A 523 -40.76 -22.88 33.59
N ALA A 524 -41.16 -24.01 33.00
CA ALA A 524 -40.31 -25.19 32.84
C ALA A 524 -39.45 -25.12 31.57
N ALA A 525 -38.27 -25.74 31.62
CA ALA A 525 -37.39 -25.92 30.46
C ALA A 525 -38.08 -26.73 29.35
N GLY A 526 -37.79 -26.39 28.09
CA GLY A 526 -38.30 -27.10 26.91
C GLY A 526 -39.68 -26.65 26.43
N GLU A 527 -40.39 -25.79 27.17
CA GLU A 527 -41.66 -25.21 26.70
C GLU A 527 -41.42 -23.97 25.82
N PRO A 528 -42.13 -23.82 24.69
CA PRO A 528 -42.10 -22.59 23.90
C PRO A 528 -42.86 -21.47 24.63
N LEU A 529 -42.32 -20.26 24.58
CA LEU A 529 -42.92 -19.09 25.20
C LEU A 529 -44.16 -18.62 24.43
N ASP A 530 -45.34 -18.81 25.01
CA ASP A 530 -46.62 -18.44 24.41
C ASP A 530 -46.90 -16.92 24.44
N ALA A 531 -47.58 -16.43 23.39
CA ALA A 531 -47.91 -15.02 23.19
C ALA A 531 -48.82 -14.46 24.28
N ASP A 532 -49.79 -15.25 24.75
CA ASP A 532 -50.72 -14.84 25.80
C ASP A 532 -50.02 -14.81 27.17
N LEU A 533 -49.14 -15.79 27.43
CA LEU A 533 -48.29 -15.82 28.62
C LEU A 533 -47.38 -14.59 28.68
N LEU A 534 -46.64 -14.31 27.60
CA LEU A 534 -45.72 -13.17 27.54
C LEU A 534 -46.45 -11.83 27.72
N ARG A 535 -47.65 -11.67 27.15
CA ARG A 535 -48.49 -10.49 27.38
C ARG A 535 -48.89 -10.33 28.85
N ARG A 536 -49.22 -11.41 29.56
CA ARG A 536 -49.54 -11.37 31.00
C ARG A 536 -48.32 -11.00 31.84
N LEU A 537 -47.14 -11.54 31.52
CA LEU A 537 -45.90 -11.29 32.25
C LEU A 537 -45.43 -9.84 32.04
N ARG A 538 -45.47 -9.33 30.80
CA ARG A 538 -45.02 -7.96 30.45
C ARG A 538 -45.78 -6.85 31.19
N ASN A 539 -47.05 -7.09 31.52
CA ASN A 539 -47.91 -6.14 32.25
C ASN A 539 -47.58 -6.04 33.75
N ARG A 540 -46.67 -6.89 34.26
CA ARG A 540 -46.22 -6.83 35.65
C ARG A 540 -44.88 -6.09 35.74
N PRO A 541 -44.76 -5.00 36.52
CA PRO A 541 -43.54 -4.18 36.58
C PRO A 541 -42.27 -4.96 36.88
N TYR A 542 -42.37 -5.95 37.78
CA TYR A 542 -41.25 -6.78 38.23
C TYR A 542 -40.68 -7.72 37.15
N TRP A 543 -41.46 -8.05 36.13
CA TRP A 543 -41.06 -9.01 35.10
C TRP A 543 -40.26 -8.38 33.97
N ARG A 544 -40.16 -7.05 33.93
CA ARG A 544 -39.45 -6.33 32.85
C ARG A 544 -37.95 -6.66 32.80
N ASP A 545 -37.33 -6.77 33.97
CA ASP A 545 -35.87 -6.98 34.11
C ASP A 545 -35.48 -8.47 34.24
N ILE A 546 -36.46 -9.39 34.24
CA ILE A 546 -36.18 -10.82 34.34
C ILE A 546 -35.61 -11.31 33.02
N ARG A 547 -34.50 -12.04 33.10
CA ARG A 547 -33.85 -12.68 31.95
C ARG A 547 -34.41 -14.07 31.75
N PHE A 548 -34.94 -14.31 30.56
CA PHE A 548 -35.41 -15.60 30.09
C PHE A 548 -34.22 -16.35 29.49
N PRO A 549 -33.84 -17.50 30.07
CA PRO A 549 -32.76 -18.32 29.54
C PRO A 549 -33.31 -19.13 28.36
N VAL A 550 -33.12 -18.62 27.15
CA VAL A 550 -33.61 -19.23 25.91
C VAL A 550 -32.51 -20.02 25.21
N VAL A 551 -32.89 -20.88 24.27
CA VAL A 551 -31.90 -21.52 23.38
C VAL A 551 -31.10 -20.43 22.65
N PRO A 552 -29.76 -20.53 22.62
CA PRO A 552 -28.90 -19.55 21.96
C PRO A 552 -29.30 -19.29 20.52
N PHE A 553 -29.39 -18.01 20.15
CA PHE A 553 -29.84 -17.60 18.82
C PHE A 553 -29.06 -16.40 18.28
N ALA A 554 -28.97 -16.32 16.96
CA ALA A 554 -28.38 -15.21 16.23
C ALA A 554 -29.29 -13.97 16.31
N THR A 555 -28.81 -12.87 16.90
CA THR A 555 -29.66 -11.74 17.29
C THR A 555 -29.89 -10.69 16.20
N GLY A 556 -29.16 -10.76 15.10
CA GLY A 556 -29.02 -9.70 14.09
C GLY A 556 -28.28 -8.46 14.58
N ARG A 557 -27.82 -8.41 15.84
CA ARG A 557 -27.03 -7.29 16.36
C ARG A 557 -25.55 -7.51 16.10
N ILE A 558 -24.93 -6.49 15.52
CA ILE A 558 -23.52 -6.53 15.15
C ILE A 558 -22.68 -5.84 16.21
N ARG A 559 -21.64 -6.53 16.66
CA ARG A 559 -20.60 -6.00 17.55
C ARG A 559 -19.26 -6.01 16.82
N HIS A 560 -18.61 -4.86 16.75
CA HIS A 560 -17.25 -4.76 16.26
C HIS A 560 -16.28 -5.03 17.41
N CYS A 561 -15.44 -6.05 17.29
CA CYS A 561 -14.49 -6.44 18.34
C CYS A 561 -13.05 -6.17 17.89
N THR A 562 -12.23 -5.56 18.77
CA THR A 562 -10.77 -5.59 18.60
C THR A 562 -10.23 -6.99 18.90
N ALA A 563 -8.97 -7.26 18.53
CA ALA A 563 -8.38 -8.58 18.77
C ALA A 563 -8.36 -8.96 20.26
N ASP A 564 -8.05 -8.00 21.14
CA ASP A 564 -8.05 -8.18 22.59
C ASP A 564 -9.45 -8.30 23.22
N GLU A 565 -10.50 -7.77 22.58
CA GLU A 565 -11.89 -7.95 23.03
C GLU A 565 -12.49 -9.29 22.61
N GLU A 566 -11.99 -9.84 21.51
CA GLU A 566 -12.37 -11.15 20.99
C GLU A 566 -11.68 -12.28 21.77
N ASP A 567 -10.46 -12.04 22.27
CA ASP A 567 -9.72 -12.99 23.08
C ASP A 567 -10.54 -13.42 24.31
N GLY A 568 -10.84 -14.72 24.40
CA GLY A 568 -11.61 -15.32 25.48
C GLY A 568 -13.11 -15.47 25.21
N LEU A 569 -13.61 -15.00 24.05
CA LEU A 569 -14.95 -15.29 23.58
C LEU A 569 -14.95 -16.51 22.64
N ALA A 570 -16.00 -17.33 22.73
CA ALA A 570 -16.24 -18.44 21.82
C ALA A 570 -16.94 -17.94 20.55
N VAL A 571 -16.18 -17.90 19.45
CA VAL A 571 -16.67 -17.45 18.13
C VAL A 571 -16.98 -18.67 17.27
N ALA A 572 -18.24 -18.81 16.87
CA ALA A 572 -18.70 -19.84 15.95
C ALA A 572 -18.57 -19.39 14.48
N PRO A 573 -18.28 -20.32 13.56
CA PRO A 573 -18.13 -19.99 12.14
C PRO A 573 -19.46 -19.60 11.50
N TYR A 574 -19.39 -18.89 10.37
CA TYR A 574 -20.58 -18.47 9.62
C TYR A 574 -21.47 -19.65 9.20
N LYS A 575 -20.88 -20.81 8.90
CA LYS A 575 -21.59 -22.04 8.49
C LYS A 575 -22.36 -22.74 9.62
N THR A 576 -22.48 -22.11 10.78
CA THR A 576 -23.26 -22.67 11.89
C THR A 576 -24.72 -22.83 11.47
N VAL A 577 -25.30 -24.02 11.63
CA VAL A 577 -26.68 -24.29 11.20
C VAL A 577 -27.67 -23.66 12.19
N LEU A 578 -28.54 -22.80 11.66
CA LEU A 578 -29.61 -22.15 12.39
C LEU A 578 -30.98 -22.68 11.94
N ASN A 579 -31.92 -22.80 12.88
CA ASN A 579 -33.31 -23.14 12.56
C ASN A 579 -34.08 -21.90 12.04
N GLU A 580 -35.36 -22.08 11.69
CA GLU A 580 -36.23 -20.99 11.18
C GLU A 580 -36.40 -19.80 12.15
N ARG A 581 -36.06 -19.96 13.43
CA ARG A 581 -36.13 -18.93 14.48
C ARG A 581 -34.77 -18.29 14.79
N GLY A 582 -33.74 -18.63 14.01
CA GLY A 582 -32.36 -18.20 14.20
C GLY A 582 -31.66 -18.85 15.40
N GLU A 583 -32.25 -19.89 16.00
CA GLU A 583 -31.63 -20.62 17.13
C GLU A 583 -30.60 -21.63 16.60
N ILE A 584 -29.54 -21.87 17.36
CA ILE A 584 -28.50 -22.83 16.98
C ILE A 584 -29.03 -24.25 17.14
N ASP A 585 -29.09 -24.97 16.02
CA ASP A 585 -29.71 -26.30 15.95
C ASP A 585 -28.83 -27.37 16.59
N SER A 586 -27.54 -27.37 16.26
CA SER A 586 -26.55 -28.32 16.78
C SER A 586 -26.25 -28.10 18.26
N GLU A 587 -26.18 -29.19 19.04
CA GLU A 587 -25.83 -29.13 20.48
C GLU A 587 -24.36 -28.79 20.70
N ARG A 588 -23.48 -29.28 19.82
CA ARG A 588 -22.04 -29.01 19.84
C ARG A 588 -21.62 -28.34 18.54
N ILE A 589 -20.85 -27.27 18.66
CA ILE A 589 -20.35 -26.47 17.52
C ILE A 589 -18.85 -26.30 17.68
N ASP A 590 -18.13 -26.35 16.56
CA ASP A 590 -16.72 -25.99 16.54
C ASP A 590 -16.58 -24.48 16.63
N VAL A 591 -15.92 -24.01 17.68
CA VAL A 591 -15.70 -22.60 17.96
C VAL A 591 -14.21 -22.31 18.06
N ARG A 592 -13.87 -21.05 17.81
CA ARG A 592 -12.53 -20.52 18.01
C ARG A 592 -12.48 -19.72 19.31
N ILE A 593 -11.46 -19.96 20.13
CA ILE A 593 -11.15 -19.20 21.34
C ILE A 593 -9.67 -18.80 21.28
N GLY A 594 -9.40 -17.54 20.95
CA GLY A 594 -8.03 -17.06 20.71
C GLY A 594 -7.35 -17.85 19.58
N ARG A 595 -6.28 -18.59 19.92
CA ARG A 595 -5.49 -19.41 18.97
C ARG A 595 -5.99 -20.84 18.80
N GLU A 596 -6.90 -21.30 19.65
CA GLU A 596 -7.30 -22.71 19.75
C GLU A 596 -8.69 -22.93 19.14
N PHE A 597 -8.90 -24.12 18.59
CA PHE A 597 -10.19 -24.58 18.08
C PHE A 597 -10.73 -25.65 19.02
N HIS A 598 -11.96 -25.45 19.50
CA HIS A 598 -12.61 -26.34 20.44
C HIS A 598 -14.01 -26.70 19.95
N SER A 599 -14.47 -27.90 20.29
CA SER A 599 -15.88 -28.21 20.22
C SER A 599 -16.53 -27.72 21.52
N ALA A 600 -17.40 -26.72 21.43
CA ALA A 600 -18.11 -26.12 22.56
C ALA A 600 -19.60 -26.50 22.53
N HIS A 601 -20.25 -26.46 23.69
CA HIS A 601 -21.70 -26.61 23.74
C HIS A 601 -22.36 -25.32 23.23
N ARG A 602 -23.54 -25.40 22.58
CA ARG A 602 -24.22 -24.22 22.00
C ARG A 602 -24.43 -23.05 22.97
N ASN A 603 -24.59 -23.35 24.27
CA ASN A 603 -24.77 -22.34 25.32
C ASN A 603 -23.49 -21.53 25.65
N GLU A 604 -22.33 -22.04 25.25
CA GLU A 604 -21.03 -21.41 25.46
C GLU A 604 -20.69 -20.44 24.31
N VAL A 605 -21.41 -20.50 23.19
CA VAL A 605 -21.15 -19.63 22.02
C VAL A 605 -21.52 -18.18 22.36
N ASP A 606 -20.57 -17.28 22.12
CA ASP A 606 -20.72 -15.84 22.38
C ASP A 606 -21.04 -15.04 21.11
N LEU A 607 -20.38 -15.41 20.00
CA LEU A 607 -20.38 -14.65 18.75
C LEU A 607 -20.47 -15.61 17.55
N ILE A 608 -21.04 -15.12 16.44
CA ILE A 608 -21.04 -15.79 15.13
C ILE A 608 -20.41 -14.85 14.10
N ASP A 609 -19.63 -15.41 13.17
CA ASP A 609 -19.10 -14.69 12.02
C ASP A 609 -20.21 -14.08 11.15
N VAL A 610 -20.00 -12.88 10.58
CA VAL A 610 -21.07 -12.18 9.82
C VAL A 610 -21.20 -12.60 8.36
N SER A 611 -20.10 -13.07 7.77
CA SER A 611 -20.01 -13.41 6.36
C SER A 611 -18.81 -14.33 6.13
N PRO A 612 -18.89 -15.31 5.21
CA PRO A 612 -17.79 -16.24 4.96
C PRO A 612 -16.56 -15.54 4.36
N GLN A 613 -16.76 -14.46 3.61
CA GLN A 613 -15.68 -13.67 3.00
C GLN A 613 -15.01 -12.68 3.97
N GLN A 614 -15.43 -12.63 5.24
CA GLN A 614 -14.90 -11.67 6.21
C GLN A 614 -13.38 -11.80 6.45
N ILE A 615 -12.83 -13.00 6.22
CA ILE A 615 -11.43 -13.34 6.50
C ILE A 615 -10.45 -12.94 5.40
N VAL A 616 -10.95 -12.73 4.18
CA VAL A 616 -10.13 -12.45 3.00
C VAL A 616 -10.23 -10.98 2.58
N SER A 617 -9.26 -10.51 1.79
CA SER A 617 -9.29 -9.17 1.18
C SER A 617 -10.15 -9.14 -0.09
N ILE A 618 -10.43 -7.94 -0.60
CA ILE A 618 -11.26 -7.74 -1.80
C ILE A 618 -10.71 -8.43 -3.06
N PRO A 619 -9.39 -8.37 -3.40
CA PRO A 619 -8.88 -9.14 -4.53
C PRO A 619 -9.01 -10.65 -4.35
N THR A 620 -8.85 -11.12 -3.12
CA THR A 620 -8.96 -12.56 -2.79
C THR A 620 -10.41 -13.02 -2.83
N SER A 621 -11.35 -12.17 -2.41
CA SER A 621 -12.78 -12.47 -2.41
C SER A 621 -13.41 -12.49 -3.81
N LEU A 622 -12.69 -12.07 -4.85
CA LEU A 622 -13.11 -12.13 -6.26
C LEU A 622 -12.75 -13.46 -6.94
N ILE A 623 -12.10 -14.39 -6.22
CA ILE A 623 -11.74 -15.72 -6.71
C ILE A 623 -12.88 -16.69 -6.38
N PRO A 624 -13.65 -17.19 -7.37
CA PRO A 624 -14.67 -18.20 -7.13
C PRO A 624 -14.01 -19.52 -6.69
N PHE A 625 -14.71 -20.37 -5.94
CA PHE A 625 -14.18 -21.68 -5.52
C PHE A 625 -12.82 -21.63 -4.80
N LEU A 626 -12.52 -20.53 -4.10
CA LEU A 626 -11.26 -20.32 -3.39
C LEU A 626 -10.94 -21.45 -2.39
N GLU A 627 -11.98 -22.04 -1.79
CA GLU A 627 -11.90 -23.18 -0.88
C GLU A 627 -11.25 -24.44 -1.50
N HIS A 628 -11.15 -24.49 -2.83
CA HIS A 628 -10.54 -25.59 -3.58
C HIS A 628 -9.14 -25.26 -4.13
N ASP A 629 -8.59 -24.10 -3.80
CA ASP A 629 -7.26 -23.67 -4.22
C ASP A 629 -6.26 -23.67 -3.05
N ASP A 630 -5.04 -24.13 -3.32
CA ASP A 630 -3.91 -23.94 -2.41
C ASP A 630 -3.62 -22.45 -2.16
N ALA A 631 -3.27 -22.11 -0.92
CA ALA A 631 -3.04 -20.73 -0.49
C ALA A 631 -1.97 -20.01 -1.32
N ASN A 632 -0.93 -20.71 -1.79
CA ASN A 632 0.10 -20.09 -2.63
C ASN A 632 -0.46 -19.68 -3.99
N ARG A 633 -1.40 -20.44 -4.54
CA ARG A 633 -2.07 -20.14 -5.82
C ARG A 633 -3.11 -19.05 -5.65
N ALA A 634 -3.86 -19.06 -4.56
CA ALA A 634 -4.76 -17.97 -4.20
C ALA A 634 -4.02 -16.62 -4.04
N LEU A 635 -2.84 -16.63 -3.41
CA LEU A 635 -1.97 -15.46 -3.28
C LEU A 635 -1.55 -14.93 -4.65
N MET A 636 -1.09 -15.82 -5.53
CA MET A 636 -0.73 -15.49 -6.91
C MET A 636 -1.93 -14.93 -7.69
N GLY A 637 -3.09 -15.57 -7.59
CA GLY A 637 -4.34 -15.14 -8.24
C GLY A 637 -4.77 -13.74 -7.82
N SER A 638 -4.76 -13.47 -6.50
CA SER A 638 -5.06 -12.15 -5.93
C SER A 638 -4.11 -11.08 -6.43
N ASN A 639 -2.81 -11.40 -6.52
CA ASN A 639 -1.79 -10.48 -7.01
C ASN A 639 -1.87 -10.23 -8.53
N MET A 640 -2.19 -11.25 -9.33
CA MET A 640 -2.28 -11.14 -10.79
C MET A 640 -3.52 -10.41 -11.26
N GLN A 641 -4.65 -10.51 -10.56
CA GLN A 641 -5.83 -9.70 -10.84
C GLN A 641 -5.53 -8.20 -10.81
N ARG A 642 -4.65 -7.74 -9.91
CA ARG A 642 -4.18 -6.34 -9.83
C ARG A 642 -3.29 -5.92 -11.01
N GLN A 643 -2.74 -6.88 -11.74
CA GLN A 643 -1.88 -6.65 -12.91
C GLN A 643 -2.65 -6.74 -14.24
N ALA A 644 -3.94 -7.07 -14.22
CA ALA A 644 -4.75 -7.18 -15.43
C ALA A 644 -4.87 -5.82 -16.13
N VAL A 645 -4.64 -5.79 -17.45
CA VAL A 645 -4.73 -4.57 -18.25
C VAL A 645 -6.17 -4.35 -18.69
N PRO A 646 -6.70 -3.11 -18.61
CA PRO A 646 -8.00 -2.76 -19.16
C PRO A 646 -8.07 -3.05 -20.66
N LEU A 647 -9.06 -3.83 -21.06
CA LEU A 647 -9.30 -4.21 -22.45
C LEU A 647 -10.12 -3.15 -23.17
N LEU A 648 -10.08 -3.16 -24.50
CA LEU A 648 -10.92 -2.28 -25.32
C LEU A 648 -12.41 -2.53 -25.10
N ARG A 649 -12.80 -3.79 -24.88
CA ARG A 649 -14.17 -4.22 -24.60
C ARG A 649 -14.15 -5.22 -23.44
N PRO A 650 -14.22 -4.78 -22.17
CA PRO A 650 -14.26 -5.70 -21.03
C PRO A 650 -15.57 -6.50 -21.00
N GLU A 651 -15.61 -7.58 -20.23
CA GLU A 651 -16.80 -8.43 -20.04
C GLU A 651 -16.90 -8.91 -18.60
N ALA A 652 -18.10 -8.89 -18.03
CA ALA A 652 -18.35 -9.42 -16.69
C ALA A 652 -18.08 -10.93 -16.63
N PRO A 653 -17.55 -11.46 -15.52
CA PRO A 653 -17.35 -12.91 -15.38
C PRO A 653 -18.69 -13.66 -15.34
N LEU A 654 -18.81 -14.76 -16.08
CA LEU A 654 -20.00 -15.64 -16.02
C LEU A 654 -20.13 -16.31 -14.64
N VAL A 655 -18.99 -16.63 -14.02
CA VAL A 655 -18.88 -17.14 -12.65
C VAL A 655 -18.34 -16.02 -11.76
N ALA A 656 -19.23 -15.36 -11.04
CA ALA A 656 -18.94 -14.23 -10.16
C ALA A 656 -18.95 -14.64 -8.69
N THR A 657 -18.55 -13.74 -7.80
CA THR A 657 -18.52 -13.93 -6.34
C THR A 657 -19.52 -13.05 -5.60
N GLY A 658 -20.04 -12.01 -6.25
CA GLY A 658 -20.96 -11.02 -5.68
C GLY A 658 -20.23 -9.74 -5.22
N VAL A 659 -18.90 -9.74 -5.18
CA VAL A 659 -18.08 -8.61 -4.74
C VAL A 659 -17.80 -7.62 -5.89
N GLU A 660 -17.94 -8.06 -7.14
CA GLU A 660 -17.59 -7.33 -8.37
C GLU A 660 -18.27 -5.96 -8.44
N ARG A 661 -19.56 -5.90 -8.05
CA ARG A 661 -20.33 -4.65 -8.06
C ARG A 661 -19.80 -3.65 -7.04
N ARG A 662 -19.53 -4.10 -5.82
CA ARG A 662 -19.00 -3.24 -4.74
C ARG A 662 -17.60 -2.73 -5.09
N ALA A 663 -16.76 -3.60 -5.65
CA ALA A 663 -15.43 -3.21 -6.12
C ALA A 663 -15.50 -2.19 -7.27
N ALA A 664 -16.42 -2.33 -8.23
CA ALA A 664 -16.58 -1.34 -9.29
C ALA A 664 -17.03 0.02 -8.76
N LEU A 665 -18.05 0.05 -7.89
CA LEU A 665 -18.58 1.29 -7.30
C LEU A 665 -17.53 2.05 -6.49
N ASP A 666 -16.91 1.37 -5.52
CA ASP A 666 -16.00 2.05 -4.57
C ASP A 666 -14.65 2.39 -5.20
N SER A 667 -14.33 1.85 -6.39
CA SER A 667 -13.17 2.28 -7.17
C SER A 667 -13.29 3.73 -7.67
N GLY A 668 -14.53 4.20 -7.88
CA GLY A 668 -14.83 5.51 -8.45
C GLY A 668 -14.66 5.63 -9.96
N HIS A 669 -14.47 4.51 -10.68
CA HIS A 669 -14.33 4.52 -12.13
C HIS A 669 -15.67 4.55 -12.85
N ILE A 670 -16.70 3.90 -12.30
CA ILE A 670 -18.07 4.03 -12.80
C ILE A 670 -18.72 5.30 -12.22
N ILE A 671 -19.57 5.94 -13.00
CA ILE A 671 -20.31 7.12 -12.57
C ILE A 671 -21.72 6.71 -12.23
N THR A 672 -22.17 7.02 -11.02
CA THR A 672 -23.55 6.82 -10.56
C THR A 672 -24.21 8.17 -10.30
N TYR A 673 -25.55 8.17 -10.32
CA TYR A 673 -26.34 9.34 -10.02
C TYR A 673 -26.39 9.59 -8.50
N ASP A 674 -25.75 10.65 -8.03
CA ASP A 674 -25.66 11.02 -6.60
C ASP A 674 -26.76 11.99 -6.14
N GLY A 675 -27.71 12.34 -7.02
CA GLY A 675 -28.78 13.25 -6.68
C GLY A 675 -29.83 12.63 -5.74
N PRO A 676 -30.59 13.47 -5.02
CA PRO A 676 -31.45 13.02 -3.92
C PRO A 676 -32.77 12.37 -4.36
N ARG A 677 -33.15 12.50 -5.63
CA ARG A 677 -34.45 12.07 -6.19
C ARG A 677 -34.30 11.64 -7.63
N GLU A 678 -35.23 10.86 -8.15
CA GLU A 678 -35.20 10.43 -9.55
C GLU A 678 -35.05 11.59 -10.55
N ALA A 679 -34.23 11.33 -11.56
CA ALA A 679 -33.93 12.28 -12.63
C ALA A 679 -34.09 11.62 -13.99
N GLU A 680 -34.57 12.41 -14.95
CA GLU A 680 -34.66 12.02 -16.35
C GLU A 680 -33.37 12.42 -17.07
N VAL A 681 -32.80 11.49 -17.84
CA VAL A 681 -31.63 11.73 -18.69
C VAL A 681 -32.06 12.57 -19.88
N ILE A 682 -31.55 13.80 -20.00
CA ILE A 682 -31.92 14.70 -21.09
C ILE A 682 -30.96 14.57 -22.26
N ASN A 683 -29.66 14.69 -22.00
CA ASN A 683 -28.62 14.59 -23.03
C ASN A 683 -27.55 13.59 -22.63
N VAL A 684 -27.13 12.78 -23.61
CA VAL A 684 -26.01 11.86 -23.49
C VAL A 684 -24.99 12.23 -24.56
N LEU A 685 -23.84 12.74 -24.12
CA LEU A 685 -22.72 13.10 -24.98
C LEU A 685 -21.51 12.21 -24.67
N PRO A 686 -20.54 12.07 -25.59
CA PRO A 686 -19.36 11.25 -25.34
C PRO A 686 -18.53 11.70 -24.14
N ASP A 687 -18.55 13.00 -23.81
CA ASP A 687 -17.76 13.66 -22.78
C ASP A 687 -18.57 13.99 -21.51
N ARG A 688 -19.90 13.86 -21.52
CA ARG A 688 -20.75 14.18 -20.37
C ARG A 688 -22.16 13.60 -20.46
N VAL A 689 -22.79 13.42 -19.31
CA VAL A 689 -24.22 13.08 -19.16
C VAL A 689 -24.95 14.21 -18.45
N GLU A 690 -26.10 14.62 -18.96
CA GLU A 690 -26.92 15.69 -18.39
C GLU A 690 -28.30 15.16 -18.02
N LEU A 691 -28.68 15.39 -16.76
CA LEU A 691 -29.93 14.94 -16.19
C LEU A 691 -30.74 16.10 -15.63
N GLN A 692 -32.06 15.93 -15.58
CA GLN A 692 -32.97 16.86 -14.93
C GLN A 692 -33.84 16.11 -13.91
N GLU A 693 -33.85 16.57 -12.66
CA GLU A 693 -34.74 16.01 -11.63
C GLU A 693 -36.21 16.13 -12.06
N VAL A 694 -36.95 15.03 -11.96
CA VAL A 694 -38.35 14.95 -12.43
C VAL A 694 -39.24 15.96 -11.70
N THR A 695 -39.01 16.15 -10.40
CA THR A 695 -39.86 16.99 -9.53
C THR A 695 -39.41 18.45 -9.48
N THR A 696 -38.12 18.71 -9.21
CA THR A 696 -37.61 20.08 -8.98
C THR A 696 -37.16 20.77 -10.26
N ARG A 697 -37.02 20.02 -11.36
CA ARG A 697 -36.42 20.47 -12.63
C ARG A 697 -34.97 20.96 -12.50
N ARG A 698 -34.29 20.64 -11.40
CA ARG A 698 -32.86 20.93 -11.19
C ARG A 698 -32.02 20.13 -12.18
N TRP A 699 -31.04 20.79 -12.78
CA TRP A 699 -30.09 20.16 -13.69
C TRP A 699 -28.87 19.60 -12.94
N HIS A 700 -28.43 18.42 -13.38
CA HIS A 700 -27.18 17.78 -12.96
C HIS A 700 -26.35 17.47 -14.19
N ARG A 701 -25.04 17.77 -14.15
CA ARG A 701 -24.11 17.51 -15.25
C ARG A 701 -22.92 16.72 -14.72
N TYR A 702 -22.68 15.57 -15.35
CA TYR A 702 -21.59 14.66 -14.99
C TYR A 702 -20.59 14.59 -16.15
N PRO A 703 -19.39 15.19 -16.02
CA PRO A 703 -18.34 15.04 -17.01
C PRO A 703 -17.76 13.62 -16.98
N LEU A 704 -17.43 13.08 -18.16
CA LEU A 704 -16.84 11.77 -18.34
C LEU A 704 -15.36 11.88 -18.73
N ARG A 705 -14.53 11.01 -18.15
CA ARG A 705 -13.10 10.91 -18.46
C ARG A 705 -12.90 10.15 -19.76
N LYS A 706 -12.28 10.79 -20.76
CA LYS A 706 -12.00 10.18 -22.08
C LYS A 706 -10.51 10.03 -22.30
N PHE A 707 -10.09 8.81 -22.68
CA PHE A 707 -8.69 8.46 -22.97
C PHE A 707 -7.69 9.02 -21.94
N GLY A 708 -8.04 8.93 -20.65
CA GLY A 708 -7.18 9.41 -19.59
C GLY A 708 -6.04 8.44 -19.33
N ARG A 709 -4.80 8.95 -19.37
CA ARG A 709 -3.62 8.17 -18.98
C ARG A 709 -3.65 7.83 -17.48
N SER A 710 -3.39 6.58 -17.12
CA SER A 710 -3.13 6.16 -15.73
C SER A 710 -1.66 6.34 -15.35
N ASN A 711 -1.32 6.22 -14.06
CA ASN A 711 0.07 6.25 -13.62
C ASN A 711 0.96 5.20 -14.32
N GLN A 712 0.42 4.00 -14.60
CA GLN A 712 1.12 2.88 -15.24
C GLN A 712 1.01 2.88 -16.77
N GLY A 713 0.46 3.95 -17.37
CA GLY A 713 0.33 4.07 -18.83
C GLY A 713 -0.85 3.30 -19.43
N THR A 714 -1.74 2.73 -18.61
CA THR A 714 -3.01 2.14 -19.09
C THR A 714 -4.05 3.23 -19.38
N CYS A 715 -5.12 2.86 -20.09
CA CYS A 715 -6.17 3.79 -20.50
C CYS A 715 -7.41 3.73 -19.57
N ILE A 716 -7.75 4.87 -18.98
CA ILE A 716 -8.99 5.09 -18.23
C ILE A 716 -9.96 5.86 -19.14
N ASN A 717 -10.99 5.18 -19.62
CA ASN A 717 -11.99 5.72 -20.53
C ASN A 717 -13.38 5.34 -20.03
N GLN A 718 -14.23 6.35 -19.85
CA GLN A 718 -15.62 6.20 -19.46
C GLN A 718 -16.54 6.31 -20.68
N THR A 719 -17.60 5.51 -20.67
CA THR A 719 -18.62 5.47 -21.72
C THR A 719 -20.00 5.56 -21.08
N PRO A 720 -20.91 6.42 -21.60
CA PRO A 720 -22.28 6.48 -21.11
C PRO A 720 -22.95 5.10 -21.15
N ALA A 721 -23.67 4.77 -20.09
CA ALA A 721 -24.44 3.52 -19.96
C ALA A 721 -25.96 3.77 -20.05
N VAL A 722 -26.37 5.03 -20.12
CA VAL A 722 -27.78 5.46 -20.16
C VAL A 722 -28.16 6.03 -21.53
N VAL A 723 -29.45 6.07 -21.80
CA VAL A 723 -30.02 6.67 -23.02
C VAL A 723 -30.91 7.88 -22.68
N PRO A 724 -31.04 8.87 -23.59
CA PRO A 724 -31.98 9.97 -23.42
C PRO A 724 -33.41 9.49 -23.17
N GLY A 725 -34.11 10.13 -22.23
CA GLY A 725 -35.47 9.78 -21.77
C GLY A 725 -35.51 8.70 -20.69
N GLN A 726 -34.40 8.08 -20.32
CA GLN A 726 -34.34 7.12 -19.22
C GLN A 726 -34.48 7.84 -17.87
N VAL A 727 -35.35 7.34 -17.00
CA VAL A 727 -35.42 7.79 -15.60
C VAL A 727 -34.47 6.96 -14.75
N VAL A 728 -33.55 7.64 -14.06
CA VAL A 728 -32.58 7.01 -13.15
C VAL A 728 -32.92 7.34 -11.70
N GLN A 729 -32.77 6.34 -10.84
CA GLN A 729 -32.93 6.48 -9.40
C GLN A 729 -31.59 6.89 -8.75
N PRO A 730 -31.62 7.49 -7.54
CA PRO A 730 -30.40 7.70 -6.74
C PRO A 730 -29.57 6.41 -6.65
N GLY A 731 -28.29 6.50 -6.96
CA GLY A 731 -27.34 5.38 -7.03
C GLY A 731 -27.34 4.60 -8.35
N GLY A 732 -28.20 4.96 -9.32
CA GLY A 732 -28.23 4.29 -10.64
C GLY A 732 -27.02 4.62 -11.49
N LEU A 733 -26.55 3.64 -12.28
CA LEU A 733 -25.44 3.79 -13.22
C LEU A 733 -25.72 4.85 -14.30
N LEU A 734 -24.77 5.75 -14.52
CA LEU A 734 -24.75 6.74 -15.59
C LEU A 734 -23.71 6.41 -16.66
N ALA A 735 -22.52 5.94 -16.25
CA ALA A 735 -21.43 5.59 -17.17
C ALA A 735 -20.57 4.45 -16.62
N SER A 736 -20.19 3.55 -17.52
CA SER A 736 -19.19 2.49 -17.28
C SER A 736 -17.78 2.98 -17.64
N ALA A 737 -16.76 2.20 -17.28
CA ALA A 737 -15.33 2.46 -17.50
C ALA A 737 -14.60 1.28 -18.18
N SER A 738 -13.32 1.48 -18.53
CA SER A 738 -12.46 0.51 -19.25
C SER A 738 -12.33 -0.88 -18.61
N SER A 739 -12.69 -1.05 -17.34
CA SER A 739 -12.64 -2.34 -16.63
C SER A 739 -13.95 -2.62 -15.90
N SER A 740 -15.07 -2.23 -16.50
CA SER A 740 -16.40 -2.54 -16.00
C SER A 740 -17.33 -2.90 -17.12
N ASP A 741 -18.25 -3.82 -16.85
CA ASP A 741 -19.36 -4.16 -17.70
C ASP A 741 -20.66 -3.88 -16.91
N GLY A 742 -21.37 -2.83 -17.31
CA GLY A 742 -22.43 -2.24 -16.49
C GLY A 742 -21.89 -1.77 -15.13
N GLU A 743 -22.46 -2.31 -14.05
CA GLU A 743 -22.08 -2.02 -12.66
C GLU A 743 -21.05 -3.01 -12.09
N GLN A 744 -20.60 -4.01 -12.85
CA GLN A 744 -19.68 -5.04 -12.37
C GLN A 744 -18.25 -4.76 -12.80
N LEU A 745 -17.30 -5.15 -11.95
CA LEU A 745 -15.89 -5.16 -12.27
C LEU A 745 -15.60 -6.23 -13.34
N ALA A 746 -14.97 -5.81 -14.43
CA ALA A 746 -14.66 -6.65 -15.58
C ALA A 746 -13.19 -6.49 -15.97
N LEU A 747 -12.34 -7.39 -15.48
CA LEU A 747 -10.88 -7.34 -15.67
C LEU A 747 -10.40 -8.14 -16.91
N GLY A 748 -11.25 -8.98 -17.49
CA GLY A 748 -10.89 -9.92 -18.55
C GLY A 748 -12.08 -10.37 -19.40
N LYS A 749 -12.03 -11.62 -19.85
CA LYS A 749 -12.97 -12.25 -20.79
C LYS A 749 -13.28 -13.69 -20.40
N ASN A 750 -14.50 -14.14 -20.68
CA ASN A 750 -14.88 -15.55 -20.58
C ASN A 750 -14.49 -16.26 -21.88
N LEU A 751 -13.58 -17.23 -21.81
CA LEU A 751 -13.07 -17.94 -23.00
C LEU A 751 -13.40 -19.43 -22.97
N LEU A 752 -13.59 -20.02 -24.16
CA LEU A 752 -13.73 -21.47 -24.28
C LEU A 752 -12.35 -22.12 -24.17
N CYS A 753 -12.09 -22.76 -23.03
CA CYS A 753 -10.82 -23.39 -22.72
C CYS A 753 -10.92 -24.91 -22.82
N ALA A 754 -9.89 -25.56 -23.37
CA ALA A 754 -9.72 -27.00 -23.36
C ALA A 754 -8.46 -27.41 -22.59
N PHE A 755 -8.60 -28.41 -21.71
CA PHE A 755 -7.45 -28.99 -20.99
C PHE A 755 -6.97 -30.26 -21.70
N MET A 756 -5.96 -30.11 -22.56
CA MET A 756 -5.34 -31.21 -23.29
C MET A 756 -3.90 -30.88 -23.67
N PHE A 757 -3.10 -31.89 -24.03
CA PHE A 757 -1.78 -31.66 -24.61
C PHE A 757 -1.92 -31.35 -26.10
N TRP A 758 -1.12 -30.43 -26.61
CA TRP A 758 -1.12 -30.07 -28.02
C TRP A 758 0.30 -29.92 -28.57
N GLU A 759 0.83 -31.00 -29.18
CA GLU A 759 2.13 -31.04 -29.88
C GLU A 759 3.32 -30.44 -29.09
N GLY A 760 3.23 -30.39 -27.76
CA GLY A 760 4.24 -29.76 -26.89
C GLY A 760 4.22 -28.22 -26.86
N TYR A 761 3.35 -27.54 -27.60
CA TYR A 761 3.27 -26.07 -27.60
C TYR A 761 2.76 -25.50 -26.28
N ASN A 762 1.98 -26.28 -25.52
CA ASN A 762 1.56 -25.94 -24.17
C ASN A 762 2.38 -26.67 -23.10
N TYR A 763 3.67 -26.95 -23.37
CA TYR A 763 4.58 -27.53 -22.38
C TYR A 763 4.72 -26.62 -21.15
N GLU A 764 4.80 -27.24 -19.97
CA GLU A 764 4.74 -26.57 -18.66
C GLU A 764 3.51 -25.66 -18.50
N ASP A 765 3.72 -24.34 -18.53
CA ASP A 765 2.72 -23.29 -18.32
C ASP A 765 2.47 -22.49 -19.62
N ALA A 766 2.98 -22.94 -20.76
CA ALA A 766 2.74 -22.28 -22.02
C ALA A 766 1.27 -22.37 -22.44
N ILE A 767 0.76 -21.31 -23.07
CA ILE A 767 -0.63 -21.16 -23.49
C ILE A 767 -0.68 -21.08 -25.01
N ILE A 768 -1.63 -21.80 -25.61
CA ILE A 768 -1.96 -21.68 -27.03
C ILE A 768 -3.28 -20.95 -27.14
N ILE A 769 -3.36 -19.99 -28.05
CA ILE A 769 -4.58 -19.22 -28.28
C ILE A 769 -5.01 -19.28 -29.75
N SER A 770 -6.30 -19.13 -30.01
CA SER A 770 -6.86 -19.00 -31.35
C SER A 770 -6.56 -17.61 -31.95
N GLU A 771 -6.22 -17.57 -33.24
CA GLU A 771 -6.09 -16.35 -34.03
C GLU A 771 -7.36 -15.48 -33.99
N ARG A 772 -8.53 -16.11 -33.79
CA ARG A 772 -9.82 -15.43 -33.59
C ARG A 772 -9.72 -14.31 -32.55
N LEU A 773 -9.01 -14.57 -31.44
CA LEU A 773 -8.86 -13.60 -30.34
C LEU A 773 -8.06 -12.35 -30.74
N VAL A 774 -7.14 -12.48 -31.70
CA VAL A 774 -6.35 -11.37 -32.26
C VAL A 774 -7.14 -10.63 -33.34
N ARG A 775 -7.85 -11.38 -34.20
CA ARG A 775 -8.66 -10.85 -35.31
C ARG A 775 -9.82 -10.01 -34.80
N GLU A 776 -10.49 -10.45 -33.74
CA GLU A 776 -11.67 -9.79 -33.15
C GLU A 776 -11.33 -8.77 -32.05
N ASP A 777 -10.04 -8.49 -31.83
CA ASP A 777 -9.56 -7.54 -30.82
C ASP A 777 -10.04 -7.86 -29.38
N VAL A 778 -10.19 -9.16 -29.06
CA VAL A 778 -10.74 -9.63 -27.76
C VAL A 778 -9.87 -9.18 -26.59
N TYR A 779 -8.54 -9.26 -26.75
CA TYR A 779 -7.54 -8.86 -25.75
C TYR A 779 -6.71 -7.64 -26.17
N THR A 780 -7.25 -6.80 -27.03
CA THR A 780 -6.60 -5.55 -27.43
C THR A 780 -6.73 -4.53 -26.29
N SER A 781 -5.61 -3.91 -25.90
CA SER A 781 -5.54 -2.89 -24.85
C SER A 781 -5.03 -1.56 -25.41
N ILE A 782 -5.39 -0.44 -24.77
CA ILE A 782 -4.89 0.90 -25.12
C ILE A 782 -3.86 1.31 -24.07
N HIS A 783 -2.67 1.68 -24.53
CA HIS A 783 -1.59 2.21 -23.71
C HIS A 783 -1.31 3.66 -24.11
N ILE A 784 -1.11 4.53 -23.14
CA ILE A 784 -0.89 5.96 -23.36
C ILE A 784 0.44 6.35 -22.71
N GLU A 785 1.42 6.62 -23.56
CA GLU A 785 2.72 7.10 -23.14
C GLU A 785 2.77 8.63 -23.10
N LYS A 786 3.48 9.16 -22.11
CA LYS A 786 3.69 10.61 -21.93
C LYS A 786 5.15 10.91 -22.19
N PHE A 787 5.41 11.70 -23.22
CA PHE A 787 6.72 12.26 -23.52
C PHE A 787 6.74 13.74 -23.13
N GLU A 788 7.84 14.18 -22.53
CA GLU A 788 8.03 15.55 -22.09
C GLU A 788 9.41 16.02 -22.54
N VAL A 789 9.45 17.25 -23.06
CA VAL A 789 10.68 17.96 -23.39
C VAL A 789 10.60 19.37 -22.81
N GLU A 790 11.71 19.82 -22.24
CA GLU A 790 11.87 21.14 -21.67
C GLU A 790 12.96 21.88 -22.45
N ALA A 791 12.69 23.15 -22.77
CA ALA A 791 13.65 24.12 -23.26
C ALA A 791 14.12 25.00 -22.11
N ARG A 792 15.44 25.00 -21.90
CA ARG A 792 16.09 25.59 -20.73
C ARG A 792 17.02 26.74 -21.08
N ASP A 793 17.22 27.63 -20.12
CA ASP A 793 18.30 28.60 -20.18
C ASP A 793 19.63 27.91 -19.86
N THR A 794 20.51 27.81 -20.86
CA THR A 794 21.88 27.33 -20.65
C THR A 794 22.85 28.50 -20.53
N LYS A 795 24.08 28.22 -20.08
CA LYS A 795 25.14 29.24 -20.02
C LYS A 795 25.54 29.81 -21.39
N LEU A 796 25.34 29.05 -22.46
CA LEU A 796 25.72 29.41 -23.83
C LEU A 796 24.58 30.11 -24.59
N GLY A 797 23.36 30.06 -24.04
CA GLY A 797 22.14 30.60 -24.65
C GLY A 797 20.91 29.78 -24.28
N PRO A 798 19.71 30.28 -24.55
CA PRO A 798 18.48 29.50 -24.37
C PRO A 798 18.43 28.34 -25.37
N GLU A 799 17.92 27.19 -24.92
CA GLU A 799 17.45 26.15 -25.84
C GLU A 799 16.13 26.59 -26.49
N GLU A 800 15.95 26.23 -27.75
CA GLU A 800 14.76 26.64 -28.52
C GLU A 800 14.04 25.41 -29.07
N ILE A 801 12.71 25.44 -29.01
CA ILE A 801 11.84 24.47 -29.69
C ILE A 801 11.52 25.06 -31.06
N THR A 802 11.89 24.36 -32.12
CA THR A 802 11.79 24.85 -33.50
C THR A 802 11.81 23.71 -34.49
N ARG A 803 11.23 23.95 -35.67
CA ARG A 803 11.27 23.05 -36.83
C ARG A 803 12.61 23.10 -37.58
N ASP A 804 13.39 24.19 -37.45
CA ASP A 804 14.69 24.34 -38.14
C ASP A 804 15.80 23.55 -37.43
N ILE A 805 15.79 22.22 -37.63
CA ILE A 805 16.74 21.29 -37.02
C ILE A 805 17.90 21.01 -38.00
N PRO A 806 19.17 21.16 -37.59
CA PRO A 806 20.31 20.99 -38.48
C PRO A 806 20.50 19.54 -38.93
N ASN A 807 20.81 19.34 -40.22
CA ASN A 807 21.11 18.04 -40.84
C ASN A 807 19.95 17.01 -40.81
N VAL A 808 18.72 17.45 -40.59
CA VAL A 808 17.52 16.60 -40.65
C VAL A 808 16.84 16.79 -42.02
N SER A 809 16.34 15.70 -42.61
CA SER A 809 15.64 15.75 -43.91
C SER A 809 14.20 16.26 -43.75
N GLU A 810 13.63 16.87 -44.79
CA GLU A 810 12.21 17.30 -44.80
C GLU A 810 11.24 16.14 -44.55
N GLU A 811 11.60 14.92 -44.95
CA GLU A 811 10.78 13.73 -44.70
C GLU A 811 10.66 13.40 -43.20
N ALA A 812 11.73 13.59 -42.44
CA ALA A 812 11.73 13.38 -40.99
C ALA A 812 10.98 14.50 -40.23
N LEU A 813 10.81 15.67 -40.85
CA LEU A 813 10.06 16.81 -40.31
C LEU A 813 8.57 16.80 -40.68
N ARG A 814 8.10 15.81 -41.46
CA ARG A 814 6.75 15.76 -42.03
C ARG A 814 5.62 15.86 -41.00
N PHE A 815 5.86 15.43 -39.78
CA PHE A 815 4.88 15.41 -38.70
C PHE A 815 4.91 16.67 -37.83
N LEU A 816 5.91 17.53 -37.99
CA LEU A 816 6.07 18.75 -37.20
C LEU A 816 5.33 19.92 -37.84
N ASP A 817 4.68 20.71 -37.01
CA ASP A 817 4.15 22.01 -37.37
C ASP A 817 5.26 23.06 -37.52
N ASP A 818 4.90 24.29 -37.88
CA ASP A 818 5.86 25.38 -38.06
C ASP A 818 6.61 25.75 -36.77
N GLY A 819 6.07 25.38 -35.59
CA GLY A 819 6.71 25.53 -34.29
C GLY A 819 7.69 24.41 -33.94
N GLY A 820 7.75 23.34 -34.75
CA GLY A 820 8.57 22.17 -34.47
C GLY A 820 7.91 21.15 -33.55
N ILE A 821 6.59 21.17 -33.41
CA ILE A 821 5.83 20.27 -32.53
C ILE A 821 4.95 19.36 -33.38
N VAL A 822 4.84 18.09 -32.98
CA VAL A 822 3.99 17.13 -33.69
C VAL A 822 2.50 17.50 -33.64
N PHE A 823 1.76 17.32 -34.73
CA PHE A 823 0.31 17.56 -34.73
C PHE A 823 -0.49 16.41 -34.10
N VAL A 824 -1.60 16.75 -33.45
CA VAL A 824 -2.55 15.76 -32.92
C VAL A 824 -3.18 14.98 -34.08
N GLY A 825 -3.21 13.65 -33.96
CA GLY A 825 -3.65 12.72 -35.00
C GLY A 825 -2.53 12.15 -35.87
N ALA A 826 -1.28 12.61 -35.72
CA ALA A 826 -0.14 12.00 -36.41
C ALA A 826 0.07 10.56 -35.93
N GLU A 827 0.26 9.63 -36.87
CA GLU A 827 0.74 8.27 -36.58
C GLU A 827 2.26 8.28 -36.66
N VAL A 828 2.90 8.13 -35.50
CA VAL A 828 4.35 8.18 -35.37
C VAL A 828 4.89 6.79 -35.04
N GLY A 829 6.00 6.45 -35.67
CA GLY A 829 6.75 5.23 -35.43
C GLY A 829 8.04 5.50 -34.66
N GLN A 830 8.86 4.45 -34.56
CA GLN A 830 10.18 4.54 -33.96
C GLN A 830 11.05 5.58 -34.66
N ASP A 831 11.81 6.35 -33.86
CA ASP A 831 12.75 7.39 -34.31
C ASP A 831 12.11 8.58 -35.07
N ASP A 832 10.79 8.68 -35.13
CA ASP A 832 10.13 9.90 -35.60
C ASP A 832 10.33 11.05 -34.57
N ILE A 833 10.53 12.27 -35.07
CA ILE A 833 10.67 13.46 -34.23
C ILE A 833 9.29 13.93 -33.79
N ILE A 834 9.09 14.01 -32.47
CA ILE A 834 7.82 14.50 -31.90
C ILE A 834 7.91 15.96 -31.41
N VAL A 835 9.11 16.40 -31.01
CA VAL A 835 9.38 17.80 -30.70
C VAL A 835 10.79 18.15 -31.13
N GLY A 836 10.91 19.07 -32.09
CA GLY A 836 12.16 19.66 -32.53
C GLY A 836 12.75 20.55 -31.44
N LYS A 837 13.98 20.27 -31.01
CA LYS A 837 14.71 21.08 -30.04
C LYS A 837 16.16 21.26 -30.46
N ILE A 838 16.65 22.48 -30.35
CA ILE A 838 18.05 22.82 -30.58
C ILE A 838 18.69 23.39 -29.32
N THR A 839 19.93 23.00 -29.06
CA THR A 839 20.73 23.49 -27.94
C THR A 839 21.95 24.25 -28.48
N PRO A 840 22.22 25.49 -28.02
CA PRO A 840 23.43 26.21 -28.38
C PRO A 840 24.68 25.42 -28.01
N LYS A 841 25.60 25.27 -28.96
CA LYS A 841 26.86 24.56 -28.81
C LYS A 841 28.00 25.58 -28.82
N GLY A 842 28.87 25.51 -27.82
CA GLY A 842 30.08 26.33 -27.80
C GLY A 842 31.03 25.92 -28.94
N GLU A 843 31.91 26.84 -29.34
CA GLU A 843 32.91 26.57 -30.37
C GLU A 843 33.86 25.45 -29.89
N THR A 844 33.62 24.22 -30.36
CA THR A 844 34.45 23.07 -30.02
C THR A 844 35.71 23.08 -30.88
N GLU A 845 36.87 22.75 -30.28
CA GLU A 845 38.05 22.36 -31.04
C GLU A 845 37.70 21.12 -31.88
N LEU A 846 37.49 21.33 -33.18
CA LEU A 846 37.26 20.25 -34.13
C LEU A 846 38.52 19.37 -34.21
N THR A 847 38.33 18.06 -34.31
CA THR A 847 39.40 17.11 -34.64
C THR A 847 40.00 17.45 -36.01
N GLY A 848 41.20 16.95 -36.31
CA GLY A 848 41.86 17.20 -37.60
C GLY A 848 40.99 16.76 -38.79
N GLU A 849 40.28 15.65 -38.62
CA GLU A 849 39.35 15.05 -39.57
C GLU A 849 38.12 15.94 -39.78
N ASP A 850 37.50 16.44 -38.71
CA ASP A 850 36.32 17.31 -38.81
C ASP A 850 36.68 18.67 -39.45
N ARG A 851 37.87 19.21 -39.16
CA ARG A 851 38.39 20.40 -39.85
C ARG A 851 38.57 20.15 -41.34
N LEU A 852 39.12 18.98 -41.71
CA LEU A 852 39.29 18.60 -43.11
C LEU A 852 37.95 18.42 -43.81
N LEU A 853 37.00 17.72 -43.20
CA LEU A 853 35.63 17.54 -43.73
C LEU A 853 34.95 18.89 -43.93
N ARG A 854 35.09 19.81 -42.97
CA ARG A 854 34.57 21.18 -43.08
C ARG A 854 35.20 21.94 -44.25
N ALA A 855 36.51 21.84 -44.44
CA ALA A 855 37.22 22.46 -45.55
C ALA A 855 36.80 21.88 -46.92
N ILE A 856 36.52 20.57 -46.99
CA ILE A 856 36.10 19.89 -48.22
C ILE A 856 34.66 20.25 -48.60
N PHE A 857 33.72 20.18 -47.64
CA PHE A 857 32.29 20.31 -47.92
C PHE A 857 31.74 21.73 -47.77
N GLY A 858 32.55 22.69 -47.29
CA GLY A 858 32.14 24.08 -47.11
C GLY A 858 30.92 24.25 -46.19
N ARG A 859 30.66 23.28 -45.31
CA ARG A 859 29.53 23.32 -44.39
C ARG A 859 29.86 24.31 -43.27
N ASP A 860 29.08 25.37 -43.14
CA ASP A 860 29.12 26.20 -41.95
C ASP A 860 28.70 25.34 -40.75
N ALA A 861 29.55 25.31 -39.72
CA ALA A 861 29.20 24.67 -38.46
C ALA A 861 28.11 25.54 -37.83
N ARG A 862 26.84 25.16 -38.00
CA ARG A 862 25.75 25.78 -37.24
C ARG A 862 26.08 25.63 -35.75
N GLU A 863 25.99 26.73 -35.00
CA GLU A 863 26.34 26.82 -33.57
C GLU A 863 25.33 26.11 -32.65
N VAL A 864 24.55 25.18 -33.19
CA VAL A 864 23.45 24.50 -32.48
C VAL A 864 23.51 23.00 -32.71
N LYS A 865 23.21 22.25 -31.65
CA LYS A 865 23.12 20.78 -31.66
C LYS A 865 21.64 20.38 -31.64
N ASP A 866 21.30 19.36 -32.41
CA ASP A 866 20.00 18.69 -32.30
C ASP A 866 19.87 17.98 -30.94
N SER A 867 18.85 18.38 -30.18
CA SER A 867 18.46 17.83 -28.88
C SER A 867 16.96 17.47 -28.86
N SER A 868 16.41 17.20 -30.05
CA SER A 868 15.00 16.91 -30.30
C SER A 868 14.55 15.64 -29.59
N LYS A 869 13.26 15.63 -29.23
CA LYS A 869 12.62 14.47 -28.65
C LYS A 869 12.13 13.55 -29.77
N HIS A 870 12.62 12.32 -29.75
CA HIS A 870 12.23 11.24 -30.65
C HIS A 870 11.34 10.23 -29.92
N VAL A 871 10.52 9.51 -30.68
CA VAL A 871 9.81 8.32 -30.18
C VAL A 871 10.84 7.22 -29.90
N PRO A 872 10.88 6.65 -28.67
CA PRO A 872 11.83 5.59 -28.34
C PRO A 872 11.69 4.35 -29.22
N ALA A 873 12.77 3.58 -29.32
CA ALA A 873 12.75 2.30 -30.01
C ALA A 873 11.70 1.33 -29.43
N GLY A 874 10.85 0.78 -30.29
CA GLY A 874 9.77 -0.13 -29.93
C GLY A 874 8.43 0.55 -29.58
N ASP A 875 8.39 1.88 -29.45
CA ASP A 875 7.13 2.61 -29.28
C ASP A 875 6.61 3.11 -30.62
N ALA A 876 5.30 3.03 -30.81
CA ALA A 876 4.59 3.58 -31.96
C ALA A 876 3.13 3.85 -31.59
N GLY A 877 2.47 4.79 -32.27
CA GLY A 877 1.05 5.04 -32.06
C GLY A 877 0.59 6.38 -32.60
N THR A 878 -0.64 6.74 -32.23
CA THR A 878 -1.27 7.99 -32.65
C THR A 878 -1.09 9.05 -31.57
N VAL A 879 -0.65 10.24 -31.95
CA VAL A 879 -0.61 11.41 -31.06
C VAL A 879 -2.03 11.83 -30.72
N ILE A 880 -2.42 11.75 -29.45
CA ILE A 880 -3.79 12.06 -29.00
C ILE A 880 -3.92 13.45 -28.34
N ASP A 881 -2.82 13.99 -27.83
CA ASP A 881 -2.82 15.24 -27.08
C ASP A 881 -1.41 15.85 -27.07
N VAL A 882 -1.35 17.16 -27.23
CA VAL A 882 -0.13 17.96 -27.21
C VAL A 882 -0.38 19.18 -26.36
N LYS A 883 0.49 19.41 -25.38
CA LYS A 883 0.34 20.47 -24.41
C LYS A 883 1.61 21.30 -24.29
N GLU A 884 1.45 22.57 -24.60
CA GLU A 884 2.50 23.57 -24.48
C GLU A 884 2.34 24.33 -23.15
N LEU A 885 3.45 24.46 -22.43
CA LEU A 885 3.51 25.12 -21.13
C LEU A 885 4.61 26.17 -21.19
N THR A 886 4.20 27.43 -21.19
CA THR A 886 5.11 28.57 -21.08
C THR A 886 5.22 29.03 -19.62
N ARG A 887 6.37 29.59 -19.27
CA ARG A 887 6.65 30.11 -17.92
C ARG A 887 5.63 31.16 -17.45
N ASP A 888 5.14 32.01 -18.34
CA ASP A 888 4.18 33.06 -18.00
C ASP A 888 2.80 32.49 -17.63
N ALA A 889 2.37 31.42 -18.31
CA ALA A 889 1.08 30.77 -18.05
C ALA A 889 1.14 29.76 -16.89
N ASN A 890 2.33 29.20 -16.62
CA ASN A 890 2.54 28.19 -15.59
C ASN A 890 3.77 28.53 -14.72
N PRO A 891 3.57 29.32 -13.65
CA PRO A 891 4.67 29.71 -12.76
C PRO A 891 5.29 28.52 -11.99
N ASP A 892 4.62 27.36 -11.98
CA ASP A 892 5.10 26.13 -11.34
C ASP A 892 6.20 25.39 -12.14
N LEU A 893 6.54 25.84 -13.36
CA LEU A 893 7.66 25.28 -14.12
C LEU A 893 8.98 25.44 -13.35
N ARG A 894 9.85 24.44 -13.48
CA ARG A 894 11.16 24.43 -12.80
C ARG A 894 11.95 25.69 -13.13
N ALA A 895 12.73 26.19 -12.19
CA ALA A 895 13.60 27.34 -12.42
C ALA A 895 14.54 27.08 -13.60
N GLY A 896 14.63 28.02 -14.55
CA GLY A 896 15.41 27.89 -15.78
C GLY A 896 14.72 27.20 -16.97
N VAL A 897 13.48 26.68 -16.81
CA VAL A 897 12.67 26.16 -17.93
C VAL A 897 11.74 27.25 -18.45
N ASN A 898 11.84 27.64 -19.72
CA ASN A 898 11.00 28.71 -20.29
C ASN A 898 9.79 28.18 -21.04
N HIS A 899 9.98 27.05 -21.73
CA HIS A 899 8.96 26.39 -22.51
C HIS A 899 9.07 24.88 -22.29
N ALA A 900 7.96 24.20 -22.05
CA ALA A 900 7.88 22.75 -21.98
C ALA A 900 6.75 22.23 -22.87
N VAL A 901 7.01 21.17 -23.61
CA VAL A 901 6.03 20.53 -24.49
C VAL A 901 5.84 19.09 -24.03
N ARG A 902 4.58 18.70 -23.89
CA ARG A 902 4.17 17.36 -23.49
C ARG A 902 3.35 16.74 -24.60
N VAL A 903 3.75 15.57 -25.05
CA VAL A 903 3.09 14.82 -26.12
C VAL A 903 2.58 13.50 -25.53
N ARG A 904 1.31 13.18 -25.76
CA ARG A 904 0.72 11.88 -25.39
C ARG A 904 0.49 11.06 -26.65
N ILE A 905 1.02 9.84 -26.64
CA ILE A 905 0.89 8.90 -27.75
C ILE A 905 0.07 7.71 -27.25
N ALA A 906 -1.03 7.41 -27.94
CA ALA A 906 -1.83 6.24 -27.68
C ALA A 906 -1.46 5.11 -28.64
N SER A 907 -1.12 3.95 -28.09
CA SER A 907 -0.86 2.71 -28.84
C SER A 907 -1.96 1.69 -28.58
N ARG A 908 -2.38 1.02 -29.65
CA ARG A 908 -3.28 -0.14 -29.58
C ARG A 908 -2.44 -1.40 -29.58
N ARG A 909 -2.40 -2.09 -28.45
CA ARG A 909 -1.59 -3.29 -28.28
C ARG A 909 -2.48 -4.53 -28.33
N LYS A 910 -2.35 -5.29 -29.42
CA LYS A 910 -3.00 -6.60 -29.57
C LYS A 910 -2.34 -7.62 -28.63
N ILE A 911 -2.90 -8.81 -28.57
CA ILE A 911 -2.28 -9.93 -27.85
C ILE A 911 -1.29 -10.64 -28.76
N MET A 912 -0.11 -10.99 -28.26
CA MET A 912 0.98 -11.58 -29.06
C MET A 912 1.69 -12.74 -28.35
N VAL A 913 2.45 -13.51 -29.12
CA VAL A 913 3.36 -14.53 -28.58
C VAL A 913 4.37 -13.86 -27.64
N GLY A 914 4.53 -14.40 -26.44
CA GLY A 914 5.36 -13.83 -25.38
C GLY A 914 4.58 -12.99 -24.35
N ASP A 915 3.35 -12.58 -24.64
CA ASP A 915 2.49 -11.93 -23.65
C ASP A 915 2.09 -12.92 -22.55
N LYS A 916 1.92 -12.39 -21.34
CA LYS A 916 1.53 -13.18 -20.17
C LYS A 916 0.04 -13.07 -19.89
N MET A 917 -0.61 -14.23 -19.79
CA MET A 917 -2.00 -14.36 -19.36
C MET A 917 -2.10 -15.09 -18.01
N ALA A 918 -3.23 -14.92 -17.33
CA ALA A 918 -3.54 -15.69 -16.14
C ALA A 918 -5.05 -15.80 -15.92
N GLY A 919 -5.48 -16.86 -15.22
CA GLY A 919 -6.81 -16.93 -14.60
C GLY A 919 -6.79 -16.37 -13.17
N ARG A 920 -7.94 -16.43 -12.50
CA ARG A 920 -8.10 -15.98 -11.11
C ARG A 920 -7.47 -16.93 -10.09
N HIS A 921 -7.19 -18.17 -10.48
CA HIS A 921 -6.73 -19.28 -9.63
C HIS A 921 -5.18 -19.41 -9.58
N GLY A 922 -4.45 -18.34 -9.89
CA GLY A 922 -2.97 -18.36 -9.90
C GLY A 922 -2.34 -19.22 -11.00
N ASN A 923 -3.14 -19.67 -11.97
CA ASN A 923 -2.69 -20.28 -13.22
C ASN A 923 -2.19 -19.17 -14.15
N LYS A 924 -0.87 -19.11 -14.34
CA LYS A 924 -0.21 -18.13 -15.21
C LYS A 924 0.45 -18.85 -16.37
N GLY A 925 0.50 -18.20 -17.52
CA GLY A 925 1.19 -18.74 -18.67
C GLY A 925 1.60 -17.68 -19.67
N VAL A 926 2.60 -18.01 -20.47
CA VAL A 926 3.07 -17.18 -21.58
C VAL A 926 2.52 -17.77 -22.86
N ILE A 927 2.02 -16.93 -23.75
CA ILE A 927 1.54 -17.38 -25.05
C ILE A 927 2.74 -17.87 -25.86
N SER A 928 2.73 -19.15 -26.22
CA SER A 928 3.78 -19.79 -27.02
C SER A 928 3.45 -19.80 -28.51
N LEU A 929 2.15 -19.92 -28.84
CA LEU A 929 1.68 -20.02 -30.21
C LEU A 929 0.27 -19.43 -30.36
N ILE A 930 0.05 -18.78 -31.48
CA ILE A 930 -1.26 -18.35 -31.96
C ILE A 930 -1.59 -19.23 -33.16
N LEU A 931 -2.60 -20.10 -33.02
CA LEU A 931 -2.99 -21.03 -34.06
C LEU A 931 -4.11 -20.43 -34.93
N PRO A 932 -4.11 -20.70 -36.25
CA PRO A 932 -5.26 -20.43 -37.10
C PRO A 932 -6.53 -21.07 -36.52
N GLU A 933 -7.68 -20.46 -36.75
CA GLU A 933 -8.96 -20.90 -36.19
C GLU A 933 -9.32 -22.32 -36.67
N GLU A 934 -8.99 -22.66 -37.92
CA GLU A 934 -9.19 -23.97 -38.53
C GLU A 934 -8.29 -25.08 -37.95
N ASP A 935 -7.16 -24.71 -37.35
CA ASP A 935 -6.22 -25.65 -36.74
C ASP A 935 -6.59 -25.97 -35.29
N MET A 936 -7.43 -25.14 -34.67
CA MET A 936 -7.83 -25.30 -33.28
C MET A 936 -8.74 -26.53 -33.13
N PRO A 937 -8.62 -27.28 -32.02
CA PRO A 937 -9.59 -28.31 -31.73
C PRO A 937 -10.98 -27.71 -31.54
N TYR A 938 -12.00 -28.40 -32.04
CA TYR A 938 -13.36 -27.88 -32.11
C TYR A 938 -14.40 -28.86 -31.54
N LEU A 939 -15.53 -28.30 -31.11
CA LEU A 939 -16.69 -29.01 -30.59
C LEU A 939 -17.51 -29.67 -31.71
N GLU A 940 -18.42 -30.58 -31.37
CA GLU A 940 -19.27 -31.28 -32.35
C GLU A 940 -20.13 -30.33 -33.21
N ASP A 941 -20.45 -29.15 -32.71
CA ASP A 941 -21.19 -28.11 -33.44
C ASP A 941 -20.32 -27.25 -34.38
N GLY A 942 -19.02 -27.54 -34.46
CA GLY A 942 -18.05 -26.80 -35.27
C GLY A 942 -17.39 -25.62 -34.54
N THR A 943 -17.74 -25.33 -33.28
CA THR A 943 -17.17 -24.20 -32.55
C THR A 943 -15.72 -24.51 -32.13
N PRO A 944 -14.72 -23.74 -32.59
CA PRO A 944 -13.33 -23.92 -32.18
C PRO A 944 -13.12 -23.43 -30.75
N VAL A 945 -12.20 -24.06 -30.01
CA VAL A 945 -11.81 -23.58 -28.69
C VAL A 945 -10.95 -22.32 -28.80
N ASP A 946 -11.01 -21.46 -27.78
CA ASP A 946 -10.26 -20.20 -27.75
C ASP A 946 -8.85 -20.39 -27.22
N ILE A 947 -8.70 -21.23 -26.19
CA ILE A 947 -7.43 -21.49 -25.51
C ILE A 947 -7.26 -22.98 -25.23
N VAL A 948 -6.03 -23.47 -25.42
CA VAL A 948 -5.63 -24.81 -24.97
C VAL A 948 -4.65 -24.69 -23.79
N LEU A 949 -5.02 -25.30 -22.66
CA LEU A 949 -4.25 -25.30 -21.41
C LEU A 949 -3.71 -26.69 -21.09
N ASN A 950 -2.59 -26.73 -20.38
CA ASN A 950 -1.96 -27.98 -19.96
C ASN A 950 -2.65 -28.60 -18.73
N PRO A 951 -3.16 -29.85 -18.80
CA PRO A 951 -3.78 -30.55 -17.66
C PRO A 951 -2.87 -30.72 -16.44
N LEU A 952 -1.56 -30.91 -16.66
CA LEU A 952 -0.60 -31.13 -15.56
C LEU A 952 -0.43 -29.89 -14.69
N GLY A 953 -0.72 -28.71 -15.25
CA GLY A 953 -0.64 -27.46 -14.52
C GLY A 953 -1.70 -27.31 -13.43
N ALA A 954 -2.88 -27.93 -13.60
CA ALA A 954 -3.92 -27.90 -12.58
C ALA A 954 -3.64 -28.89 -11.44
N ALA A 955 -3.23 -30.12 -11.77
CA ALA A 955 -3.02 -31.18 -10.78
C ALA A 955 -1.80 -30.92 -9.87
N SER A 956 -0.69 -30.47 -10.44
CA SER A 956 0.56 -30.26 -9.67
C SER A 956 0.51 -29.03 -8.75
N ARG A 957 -0.35 -28.05 -9.07
CA ARG A 957 -0.45 -26.77 -8.34
C ARG A 957 -1.58 -26.73 -7.32
N MET A 958 -2.42 -27.77 -7.27
CA MET A 958 -3.56 -27.88 -6.37
C MET A 958 -4.50 -26.66 -6.43
N ASN A 959 -4.75 -26.14 -7.63
CA ASN A 959 -5.73 -25.08 -7.89
C ASN A 959 -6.91 -25.65 -8.68
N VAL A 960 -7.66 -26.53 -8.02
CA VAL A 960 -8.78 -27.27 -8.61
C VAL A 960 -9.97 -26.35 -8.87
N GLY A 961 -10.06 -25.20 -8.17
CA GLY A 961 -11.10 -24.21 -8.37
C GLY A 961 -11.26 -23.77 -9.82
N GLN A 962 -10.17 -23.75 -10.61
CA GLN A 962 -10.22 -23.39 -12.04
C GLN A 962 -11.05 -24.39 -12.88
N LEU A 963 -11.06 -25.68 -12.51
CA LEU A 963 -11.84 -26.69 -13.23
C LEU A 963 -13.33 -26.55 -12.89
N LEU A 964 -13.64 -26.23 -11.62
CA LEU A 964 -15.00 -25.95 -11.17
C LEU A 964 -15.56 -24.67 -11.81
N GLU A 965 -14.73 -23.63 -11.91
CA GLU A 965 -15.05 -22.40 -12.66
C GLU A 965 -15.36 -22.74 -14.12
N LEU A 966 -14.51 -23.54 -14.77
CA LEU A 966 -14.67 -23.92 -16.18
C LEU A 966 -15.98 -24.67 -16.45
N HIS A 967 -16.32 -25.67 -15.63
CA HIS A 967 -17.57 -26.42 -15.76
C HIS A 967 -18.79 -25.54 -15.50
N THR A 968 -18.74 -24.76 -14.41
CA THR A 968 -19.84 -23.87 -14.02
C THR A 968 -20.07 -22.79 -15.07
N GLY A 969 -18.99 -22.23 -15.65
CA GLY A 969 -19.07 -21.23 -16.71
C GLY A 969 -19.70 -21.76 -17.98
N LEU A 970 -19.42 -23.01 -18.37
CA LEU A 970 -20.06 -23.63 -19.53
C LEU A 970 -21.57 -23.83 -19.31
N ALA A 971 -21.96 -24.30 -18.11
CA ALA A 971 -23.36 -24.41 -17.74
C ALA A 971 -24.05 -23.04 -17.72
N ALA A 972 -23.39 -22.03 -17.14
CA ALA A 972 -23.87 -20.64 -17.04
C ALA A 972 -24.18 -20.04 -18.42
N GLU A 973 -23.27 -20.20 -19.38
CA GLU A 973 -23.46 -19.75 -20.76
C GLU A 973 -24.65 -20.43 -21.43
N ARG A 974 -24.75 -21.77 -21.30
CA ARG A 974 -25.80 -22.54 -21.97
C ARG A 974 -27.19 -22.30 -21.39
N LEU A 975 -27.26 -21.93 -20.11
CA LEU A 975 -28.50 -21.55 -19.42
C LEU A 975 -28.83 -20.06 -19.57
N ASP A 976 -27.96 -19.25 -20.17
CA ASP A 976 -28.06 -17.78 -20.25
C ASP A 976 -28.25 -17.12 -18.87
N ARG A 977 -27.44 -17.56 -17.89
CA ARG A 977 -27.50 -17.08 -16.50
C ARG A 977 -26.11 -16.87 -15.92
N GLN A 978 -25.90 -15.71 -15.31
CA GLN A 978 -24.72 -15.49 -14.48
C GLN A 978 -24.85 -16.31 -13.18
N ILE A 979 -23.77 -17.00 -12.80
CA ILE A 979 -23.69 -17.78 -11.56
C ILE A 979 -22.86 -17.02 -10.55
N VAL A 980 -23.38 -16.85 -9.33
CA VAL A 980 -22.64 -16.28 -8.20
C VAL A 980 -22.30 -17.39 -7.22
N THR A 981 -21.00 -17.56 -6.96
CA THR A 981 -20.43 -18.51 -6.02
C THR A 981 -19.56 -17.75 -5.01
N PRO A 982 -20.13 -17.32 -3.87
CA PRO A 982 -19.38 -16.61 -2.83
C PRO A 982 -18.23 -17.44 -2.28
N VAL A 983 -17.20 -16.76 -1.78
CA VAL A 983 -16.01 -17.41 -1.24
C VAL A 983 -16.34 -18.18 0.03
N PHE A 984 -15.92 -19.45 0.11
CA PHE A 984 -16.22 -20.41 1.19
C PHE A 984 -17.69 -20.79 1.37
N ASP A 985 -18.65 -20.16 0.67
CA ASP A 985 -20.08 -20.54 0.68
C ASP A 985 -20.59 -20.75 -0.76
N GLY A 986 -19.70 -21.26 -1.62
CA GLY A 986 -19.94 -21.44 -3.04
C GLY A 986 -20.79 -22.65 -3.39
N ALA A 987 -20.94 -22.87 -4.70
CA ALA A 987 -21.60 -24.07 -5.22
C ALA A 987 -20.81 -25.34 -4.82
N SER A 988 -21.47 -26.31 -4.24
CA SER A 988 -20.87 -27.64 -3.99
C SER A 988 -20.68 -28.41 -5.30
N GLU A 989 -19.75 -29.38 -5.31
CA GLU A 989 -19.51 -30.25 -6.47
C GLU A 989 -20.80 -30.91 -6.99
N GLY A 990 -21.66 -31.40 -6.10
CA GLY A 990 -22.94 -31.99 -6.47
C GLY A 990 -23.91 -31.00 -7.13
N GLN A 991 -23.89 -29.73 -6.72
CA GLN A 991 -24.67 -28.66 -7.36
C GLN A 991 -24.10 -28.29 -8.73
N VAL A 992 -22.77 -28.28 -8.89
CA VAL A 992 -22.13 -28.09 -10.20
C VAL A 992 -22.51 -29.22 -11.15
N HIS A 993 -22.51 -30.48 -10.70
CA HIS A 993 -22.99 -31.61 -11.51
C HIS A 993 -24.48 -31.46 -11.88
N SER A 994 -25.31 -30.97 -10.96
CA SER A 994 -26.74 -30.74 -11.22
C SER A 994 -26.95 -29.61 -12.24
N LEU A 995 -26.12 -28.55 -12.20
CA LEU A 995 -26.14 -27.48 -13.20
C LEU A 995 -25.74 -27.97 -14.59
N LEU A 996 -24.73 -28.84 -14.67
CA LEU A 996 -24.33 -29.46 -15.94
C LEU A 996 -25.48 -30.29 -16.51
N ASP A 997 -26.17 -31.07 -15.67
CA ASP A 997 -27.33 -31.86 -16.08
C ASP A 997 -28.51 -30.96 -16.52
N GLU A 998 -28.81 -29.88 -15.79
CA GLU A 998 -29.81 -28.87 -16.19
C GLU A 998 -29.48 -28.24 -17.56
N ALA A 999 -28.19 -27.99 -17.83
CA ALA A 999 -27.71 -27.47 -19.10
C ALA A 999 -27.67 -28.51 -20.24
N GLY A 1000 -27.98 -29.79 -19.95
CA GLY A 1000 -27.89 -30.89 -20.90
C GLY A 1000 -26.45 -31.22 -21.30
N LEU A 1001 -25.49 -31.00 -20.39
CA LEU A 1001 -24.07 -31.28 -20.57
C LEU A 1001 -23.66 -32.53 -19.78
N PRO A 1002 -22.59 -33.24 -20.19
CA PRO A 1002 -22.06 -34.36 -19.41
C PRO A 1002 -21.69 -33.95 -17.99
N THR A 1003 -22.10 -34.73 -16.99
CA THR A 1003 -21.87 -34.42 -15.57
C THR A 1003 -20.38 -34.43 -15.20
N ASP A 1004 -19.53 -35.12 -15.96
CA ASP A 1004 -18.08 -35.11 -15.77
C ASP A 1004 -17.37 -33.92 -16.46
N GLY A 1005 -18.12 -33.05 -17.12
CA GLY A 1005 -17.64 -31.84 -17.79
C GLY A 1005 -16.78 -32.11 -19.03
N LYS A 1006 -16.75 -33.35 -19.52
CA LYS A 1006 -15.94 -33.75 -20.67
C LYS A 1006 -16.77 -33.84 -21.92
N VAL A 1007 -16.25 -33.28 -23.01
CA VAL A 1007 -16.89 -33.30 -24.32
C VAL A 1007 -15.97 -33.93 -25.35
N LYS A 1008 -16.55 -34.46 -26.42
CA LYS A 1008 -15.79 -34.98 -27.54
C LYS A 1008 -15.28 -33.81 -28.39
N LEU A 1009 -13.96 -33.75 -28.58
CA LEU A 1009 -13.32 -32.77 -29.46
C LEU A 1009 -12.83 -33.43 -30.74
N TYR A 1010 -12.70 -32.62 -31.78
CA TYR A 1010 -12.16 -32.99 -33.07
C TYR A 1010 -10.91 -32.16 -33.37
N ASP A 1011 -9.90 -32.78 -33.96
CA ASP A 1011 -8.68 -32.11 -34.40
C ASP A 1011 -8.98 -31.26 -35.65
N GLY A 1012 -8.73 -29.96 -35.58
CA GLY A 1012 -8.93 -29.03 -36.69
C GLY A 1012 -8.13 -29.38 -37.95
N ARG A 1013 -6.96 -30.01 -37.79
CA ARG A 1013 -6.04 -30.33 -38.90
C ARG A 1013 -6.45 -31.55 -39.69
N THR A 1014 -6.90 -32.59 -38.98
CA THR A 1014 -7.22 -33.90 -39.57
C THR A 1014 -8.71 -34.13 -39.72
N GLY A 1015 -9.54 -33.44 -38.92
CA GLY A 1015 -10.98 -33.68 -38.81
C GLY A 1015 -11.33 -34.92 -37.99
N GLU A 1016 -10.35 -35.68 -37.49
CA GLU A 1016 -10.58 -36.87 -36.69
C GLU A 1016 -10.92 -36.50 -35.24
N SER A 1017 -11.72 -37.34 -34.57
CA SER A 1017 -12.01 -37.12 -33.16
C SER A 1017 -10.87 -37.63 -32.27
N PHE A 1018 -10.59 -36.91 -31.18
CA PHE A 1018 -9.64 -37.38 -30.18
C PHE A 1018 -10.10 -38.68 -29.50
N ASP A 1019 -9.14 -39.54 -29.13
CA ASP A 1019 -9.38 -40.86 -28.53
C ASP A 1019 -10.18 -40.81 -27.22
N LYS A 1020 -10.03 -39.73 -26.46
CA LYS A 1020 -10.68 -39.52 -25.16
C LYS A 1020 -11.41 -38.19 -25.14
N PRO A 1021 -12.56 -38.10 -24.45
CA PRO A 1021 -13.23 -36.83 -24.25
C PRO A 1021 -12.36 -35.93 -23.36
N VAL A 1022 -12.42 -34.62 -23.63
CA VAL A 1022 -11.55 -33.60 -23.07
C VAL A 1022 -12.39 -32.68 -22.18
N VAL A 1023 -11.79 -32.18 -21.10
CA VAL A 1023 -12.41 -31.18 -20.23
C VAL A 1023 -12.45 -29.85 -20.98
N VAL A 1024 -13.65 -29.33 -21.22
CA VAL A 1024 -13.88 -28.09 -21.97
C VAL A 1024 -14.93 -27.25 -21.24
N GLY A 1025 -14.75 -25.93 -21.23
CA GLY A 1025 -15.75 -25.02 -20.70
C GLY A 1025 -15.31 -23.57 -20.71
N ARG A 1026 -16.08 -22.70 -20.03
CA ARG A 1026 -15.82 -21.25 -20.00
C ARG A 1026 -15.05 -20.85 -18.74
N MET A 1027 -13.85 -20.32 -18.92
CA MET A 1027 -13.01 -19.80 -17.83
C MET A 1027 -12.76 -18.30 -17.99
N TYR A 1028 -12.71 -17.55 -16.88
CA TYR A 1028 -12.42 -16.13 -16.92
C TYR A 1028 -10.90 -15.86 -16.94
N MET A 1029 -10.41 -15.35 -18.08
CA MET A 1029 -8.99 -15.18 -18.37
C MET A 1029 -8.61 -13.71 -18.50
N LEU A 1030 -7.43 -13.37 -17.97
CA LEU A 1030 -6.89 -12.00 -17.86
C LEU A 1030 -5.63 -11.84 -18.73
N LYS A 1031 -5.49 -10.67 -19.38
CA LYS A 1031 -4.22 -10.20 -19.98
C LYS A 1031 -3.47 -9.37 -18.94
N LEU A 1032 -2.24 -9.76 -18.58
CA LEU A 1032 -1.46 -9.05 -17.56
C LEU A 1032 -0.62 -7.94 -18.20
N ALA A 1033 -0.23 -6.93 -17.41
CA ALA A 1033 0.64 -5.81 -17.80
C ALA A 1033 2.11 -6.22 -18.07
N HIS A 1034 2.33 -7.49 -18.37
CA HIS A 1034 3.61 -8.11 -18.68
C HIS A 1034 3.66 -8.43 -20.16
N LEU A 1035 3.73 -7.39 -20.97
CA LEU A 1035 3.72 -7.47 -22.42
C LEU A 1035 5.13 -7.72 -22.96
N VAL A 1036 5.24 -8.48 -24.05
CA VAL A 1036 6.53 -8.80 -24.67
C VAL A 1036 7.20 -7.55 -25.25
N GLU A 1037 6.43 -6.63 -25.81
CA GLU A 1037 6.92 -5.36 -26.39
C GLU A 1037 7.67 -4.50 -25.37
N ASP A 1038 7.21 -4.51 -24.12
CA ASP A 1038 7.87 -3.77 -23.04
C ASP A 1038 9.15 -4.45 -22.57
N LYS A 1039 9.19 -5.79 -22.66
CA LYS A 1039 10.29 -6.63 -22.12
C LYS A 1039 11.39 -6.92 -23.12
N ILE A 1040 11.11 -6.91 -24.42
CA ILE A 1040 12.12 -7.10 -25.44
C ILE A 1040 13.12 -5.94 -25.38
N HIS A 1041 14.40 -6.30 -25.34
CA HIS A 1041 15.51 -5.36 -25.33
C HIS A 1041 16.74 -6.00 -25.97
N GLY A 1042 17.31 -5.32 -26.95
CA GLY A 1042 18.55 -5.71 -27.61
C GLY A 1042 19.51 -4.52 -27.62
N ARG A 1043 20.80 -4.78 -27.37
CA ARG A 1043 21.86 -3.79 -27.44
C ARG A 1043 23.05 -4.36 -28.18
N SER A 1044 23.54 -3.63 -29.17
CA SER A 1044 24.86 -3.83 -29.77
C SER A 1044 25.89 -2.94 -29.06
N THR A 1045 25.80 -1.63 -29.26
CA THR A 1045 26.56 -0.58 -28.56
C THR A 1045 25.59 0.42 -27.94
N GLY A 1046 26.08 1.34 -27.11
CA GLY A 1046 25.24 2.31 -26.43
C GLY A 1046 26.02 3.16 -25.44
N PRO A 1047 25.34 3.92 -24.58
CA PRO A 1047 26.00 4.77 -23.60
C PRO A 1047 26.73 3.93 -22.52
N TYR A 1048 27.77 4.55 -21.96
CA TYR A 1048 28.65 3.99 -20.94
C TYR A 1048 28.69 4.93 -19.72
N SER A 1049 28.90 4.35 -18.55
CA SER A 1049 29.12 5.10 -17.31
C SER A 1049 30.40 5.92 -17.41
N LEU A 1050 30.33 7.20 -17.05
CA LEU A 1050 31.50 8.08 -17.01
C LEU A 1050 32.61 7.57 -16.09
N ILE A 1051 32.23 6.94 -14.97
CA ILE A 1051 33.17 6.54 -13.91
C ILE A 1051 33.77 5.18 -14.22
N THR A 1052 32.93 4.17 -14.41
CA THR A 1052 33.39 2.79 -14.57
C THR A 1052 33.65 2.40 -16.02
N GLN A 1053 33.26 3.24 -16.99
CA GLN A 1053 33.30 2.95 -18.43
C GLN A 1053 32.52 1.70 -18.86
N GLN A 1054 31.70 1.13 -17.98
CA GLN A 1054 30.83 0.00 -18.26
C GLN A 1054 29.55 0.44 -18.96
N PRO A 1055 28.90 -0.42 -19.76
CA PRO A 1055 27.56 -0.18 -20.29
C PRO A 1055 26.59 0.29 -19.20
N LEU A 1056 25.77 1.32 -19.50
CA LEU A 1056 24.68 1.71 -18.60
C LEU A 1056 23.69 0.55 -18.40
N GLY A 1057 22.89 0.59 -17.33
CA GLY A 1057 21.90 -0.43 -17.02
C GLY A 1057 20.48 -0.05 -17.46
N GLY A 1058 19.72 -1.02 -17.98
CA GLY A 1058 18.28 -0.90 -18.21
C GLY A 1058 17.86 -0.37 -19.59
N LYS A 1059 16.68 -0.81 -20.05
CA LYS A 1059 16.12 -0.52 -21.38
C LYS A 1059 15.99 0.98 -21.66
N ALA A 1060 15.52 1.76 -20.69
CA ALA A 1060 15.29 3.20 -20.85
C ALA A 1060 16.57 4.01 -21.17
N GLN A 1061 17.75 3.48 -20.82
CA GLN A 1061 19.04 4.09 -21.11
C GLN A 1061 19.77 3.35 -22.25
N MET A 1062 19.09 2.48 -23.00
CA MET A 1062 19.70 1.58 -23.97
C MET A 1062 20.87 0.78 -23.35
N GLY A 1063 20.68 0.33 -22.11
CA GLY A 1063 21.70 -0.31 -21.28
C GLY A 1063 22.05 -1.75 -21.67
N GLY A 1064 23.19 -2.25 -21.23
CA GLY A 1064 23.60 -3.65 -21.40
C GLY A 1064 22.96 -4.59 -20.38
N GLN A 1065 23.02 -5.89 -20.66
CA GLN A 1065 22.69 -6.92 -19.67
C GLN A 1065 23.84 -7.07 -18.67
N ARG A 1066 23.50 -7.32 -17.41
CA ARG A 1066 24.51 -7.57 -16.38
C ARG A 1066 24.98 -9.01 -16.45
N PHE A 1067 26.26 -9.20 -16.78
CA PHE A 1067 26.94 -10.48 -16.65
C PHE A 1067 27.53 -10.55 -15.23
N GLY A 1068 26.90 -11.34 -14.36
CA GLY A 1068 27.21 -11.39 -12.94
C GLY A 1068 28.22 -12.46 -12.56
N GLU A 1069 28.47 -12.56 -11.25
CA GLU A 1069 29.42 -13.52 -10.68
C GLU A 1069 29.03 -14.98 -10.99
N MET A 1070 27.74 -15.32 -10.91
CA MET A 1070 27.26 -16.67 -11.19
C MET A 1070 27.45 -17.05 -12.67
N GLU A 1071 27.24 -16.11 -13.59
CA GLU A 1071 27.47 -16.35 -15.02
C GLU A 1071 28.97 -16.48 -15.35
N VAL A 1072 29.84 -15.75 -14.63
CA VAL A 1072 31.30 -15.94 -14.70
C VAL A 1072 31.70 -17.34 -14.28
N TRP A 1073 31.18 -17.85 -13.15
CA TRP A 1073 31.45 -19.22 -12.70
C TRP A 1073 31.02 -20.26 -13.72
N ALA A 1074 29.89 -20.04 -14.40
CA ALA A 1074 29.43 -20.94 -15.45
C ALA A 1074 30.47 -21.04 -16.59
N LEU A 1075 30.99 -19.92 -17.09
CA LEU A 1075 32.01 -19.93 -18.14
C LEU A 1075 33.35 -20.53 -17.66
N GLN A 1076 33.73 -20.29 -16.40
CA GLN A 1076 34.91 -20.92 -15.80
C GLN A 1076 34.77 -22.44 -15.74
N ALA A 1077 33.59 -22.95 -15.37
CA ALA A 1077 33.32 -24.39 -15.30
C ALA A 1077 33.42 -25.07 -16.68
N TYR A 1078 33.03 -24.37 -17.76
CA TYR A 1078 33.21 -24.85 -19.14
C TYR A 1078 34.66 -24.72 -19.65
N GLY A 1079 35.54 -24.02 -18.92
CA GLY A 1079 36.87 -23.68 -19.42
C GLY A 1079 36.85 -22.66 -20.57
N ALA A 1080 35.77 -21.90 -20.72
CA ALA A 1080 35.56 -20.95 -21.80
C ALA A 1080 36.30 -19.61 -21.55
N ALA A 1081 37.62 -19.68 -21.38
CA ALA A 1081 38.46 -18.56 -20.94
C ALA A 1081 38.39 -17.36 -21.90
N ASN A 1082 38.43 -17.57 -23.22
CA ASN A 1082 38.39 -16.48 -24.20
C ASN A 1082 37.05 -15.74 -24.20
N ILE A 1083 35.93 -16.48 -24.07
CA ILE A 1083 34.59 -15.87 -23.99
C ILE A 1083 34.47 -15.06 -22.71
N LEU A 1084 34.96 -15.61 -21.60
CA LEU A 1084 34.96 -14.90 -20.33
C LEU A 1084 35.81 -13.62 -20.39
N GLN A 1085 37.01 -13.71 -20.96
CA GLN A 1085 37.90 -12.56 -21.14
C GLN A 1085 37.22 -11.48 -21.99
N GLU A 1086 36.61 -11.86 -23.11
CA GLU A 1086 35.88 -10.94 -24.01
C GLU A 1086 34.73 -10.22 -23.28
N MET A 1087 33.93 -10.96 -22.50
CA MET A 1087 32.81 -10.41 -21.71
C MET A 1087 33.27 -9.40 -20.66
N LEU A 1088 34.42 -9.62 -20.02
CA LEU A 1088 34.96 -8.77 -18.97
C LEU A 1088 35.79 -7.58 -19.49
N THR A 1089 36.07 -7.51 -20.80
CA THR A 1089 36.96 -6.50 -21.38
C THR A 1089 36.30 -5.75 -22.55
N VAL A 1090 36.48 -6.24 -23.78
CA VAL A 1090 36.09 -5.56 -25.03
C VAL A 1090 34.57 -5.42 -25.19
N LYS A 1091 33.77 -6.24 -24.50
CA LYS A 1091 32.30 -6.08 -24.42
C LYS A 1091 31.83 -5.20 -23.25
N SER A 1092 32.75 -4.70 -22.44
CA SER A 1092 32.48 -3.94 -21.21
C SER A 1092 33.28 -2.62 -21.19
N ASP A 1093 34.38 -2.57 -20.45
CA ASP A 1093 35.07 -1.37 -19.98
C ASP A 1093 36.51 -1.25 -20.47
N ASP A 1094 36.91 -2.07 -21.45
CA ASP A 1094 38.11 -1.79 -22.24
C ASP A 1094 37.77 -0.76 -23.33
N VAL A 1095 38.08 0.51 -23.04
CA VAL A 1095 37.73 1.66 -23.89
C VAL A 1095 38.36 1.58 -25.29
N LEU A 1096 39.63 1.17 -25.38
CA LEU A 1096 40.33 1.04 -26.66
C LEU A 1096 39.98 -0.27 -27.35
N GLY A 1097 39.93 -1.36 -26.58
CA GLY A 1097 39.62 -2.69 -27.08
C GLY A 1097 38.23 -2.76 -27.71
N ARG A 1098 37.21 -2.12 -27.11
CA ARG A 1098 35.85 -2.14 -27.67
C ARG A 1098 35.73 -1.41 -29.00
N VAL A 1099 36.40 -0.26 -29.16
CA VAL A 1099 36.39 0.52 -30.42
C VAL A 1099 37.09 -0.27 -31.51
N LYS A 1100 38.29 -0.79 -31.22
CA LYS A 1100 39.05 -1.59 -32.16
C LYS A 1100 38.34 -2.89 -32.54
N THR A 1101 37.68 -3.53 -31.59
CA THR A 1101 36.87 -4.73 -31.84
C THR A 1101 35.70 -4.41 -32.77
N TYR A 1102 35.00 -3.30 -32.54
CA TYR A 1102 33.92 -2.86 -33.42
C TYR A 1102 34.43 -2.58 -34.84
N GLU A 1103 35.55 -1.87 -34.98
CA GLU A 1103 36.17 -1.65 -36.29
C GLU A 1103 36.58 -2.96 -36.98
N ALA A 1104 37.20 -3.88 -36.25
CA ALA A 1104 37.62 -5.17 -36.79
C ALA A 1104 36.40 -5.95 -37.31
N ILE A 1105 35.29 -5.97 -36.57
CA ILE A 1105 34.04 -6.61 -37.00
C ILE A 1105 33.52 -5.97 -38.29
N VAL A 1106 33.48 -4.64 -38.38
CA VAL A 1106 33.01 -3.92 -39.57
C VAL A 1106 33.92 -4.17 -40.78
N LYS A 1107 35.25 -4.24 -40.57
CA LYS A 1107 36.25 -4.51 -41.61
C LYS A 1107 36.36 -6.00 -41.99
N GLY A 1108 35.78 -6.90 -41.20
CA GLY A 1108 35.97 -8.35 -41.34
C GLY A 1108 37.37 -8.83 -40.95
N GLU A 1109 38.06 -8.06 -40.11
CA GLU A 1109 39.39 -8.37 -39.58
C GLU A 1109 39.29 -9.19 -38.28
N THR A 1110 40.40 -9.84 -37.89
CA THR A 1110 40.47 -10.55 -36.60
C THR A 1110 40.47 -9.57 -35.43
N VAL A 1111 39.69 -9.89 -34.40
CA VAL A 1111 39.62 -9.12 -33.15
C VAL A 1111 40.99 -9.12 -32.45
N LEU A 1112 41.41 -7.96 -31.97
CA LEU A 1112 42.69 -7.76 -31.29
C LEU A 1112 42.67 -8.29 -29.84
N GLU A 1113 43.84 -8.51 -29.28
CA GLU A 1113 43.97 -8.94 -27.88
C GLU A 1113 43.37 -7.91 -26.91
N PRO A 1114 42.58 -8.36 -25.91
CA PRO A 1114 42.00 -7.49 -24.90
C PRO A 1114 43.04 -6.75 -24.04
N GLY A 1115 42.75 -5.50 -23.71
CA GLY A 1115 43.52 -4.69 -22.78
C GLY A 1115 43.09 -4.85 -21.32
N VAL A 1116 43.56 -3.92 -20.48
CA VAL A 1116 43.20 -3.87 -19.05
C VAL A 1116 41.85 -3.15 -18.87
N PRO A 1117 40.89 -3.74 -18.12
CA PRO A 1117 39.63 -3.07 -17.82
C PRO A 1117 39.80 -1.74 -17.08
N GLU A 1118 39.01 -0.73 -17.43
CA GLU A 1118 39.08 0.58 -16.74
C GLU A 1118 38.65 0.47 -15.27
N SER A 1119 37.72 -0.43 -14.93
CA SER A 1119 37.30 -0.66 -13.53
C SER A 1119 38.46 -1.09 -12.63
N PHE A 1120 39.44 -1.84 -13.16
CA PHE A 1120 40.64 -2.22 -12.42
C PHE A 1120 41.56 -1.01 -12.16
N ARG A 1121 41.69 -0.11 -13.13
CA ARG A 1121 42.45 1.14 -12.98
C ARG A 1121 41.80 2.05 -11.92
N VAL A 1122 40.47 2.15 -11.92
CA VAL A 1122 39.72 2.88 -10.89
C VAL A 1122 40.01 2.30 -9.51
N LEU A 1123 39.96 0.98 -9.34
CA LEU A 1123 40.27 0.32 -8.07
C LEU A 1123 41.69 0.64 -7.58
N VAL A 1124 42.71 0.57 -8.45
CA VAL A 1124 44.09 0.92 -8.10
C VAL A 1124 44.18 2.37 -7.61
N ASN A 1125 43.51 3.30 -8.28
CA ASN A 1125 43.47 4.71 -7.89
C ASN A 1125 42.72 4.94 -6.56
N GLU A 1126 41.62 4.21 -6.33
CA GLU A 1126 40.90 4.25 -5.05
C GLU A 1126 41.77 3.75 -3.90
N LEU A 1127 42.50 2.64 -4.07
CA LEU A 1127 43.45 2.14 -3.08
C LEU A 1127 44.58 3.15 -2.79
N LYS A 1128 45.15 3.77 -3.84
CA LYS A 1128 46.14 4.85 -3.69
C LYS A 1128 45.58 6.05 -2.93
N SER A 1129 44.33 6.42 -3.17
CA SER A 1129 43.66 7.53 -2.46
C SER A 1129 43.48 7.27 -0.96
N LEU A 1130 43.43 6.01 -0.55
CA LEU A 1130 43.41 5.60 0.87
C LEU A 1130 44.81 5.62 1.53
N GLY A 1131 45.85 5.99 0.78
CA GLY A 1131 47.24 6.00 1.24
C GLY A 1131 47.94 4.64 1.14
N LEU A 1132 47.40 3.70 0.36
CA LEU A 1132 48.04 2.41 0.09
C LEU A 1132 48.92 2.51 -1.16
N SER A 1133 50.21 2.15 -1.06
CA SER A 1133 51.08 2.05 -2.26
C SER A 1133 50.74 0.78 -3.02
N VAL A 1134 50.20 0.92 -4.23
CA VAL A 1134 49.85 -0.19 -5.12
C VAL A 1134 50.60 0.00 -6.43
N ASP A 1135 51.61 -0.83 -6.66
CA ASP A 1135 52.48 -0.78 -7.83
C ASP A 1135 52.36 -2.09 -8.61
N LEU A 1136 52.33 -2.00 -9.94
CA LEU A 1136 52.34 -3.17 -10.81
C LEU A 1136 53.76 -3.48 -11.24
N PHE A 1137 54.10 -4.76 -11.24
CA PHE A 1137 55.41 -5.23 -11.67
C PHE A 1137 55.24 -6.20 -12.85
N ASP A 1138 56.16 -6.14 -13.80
CA ASP A 1138 56.31 -7.17 -14.81
C ASP A 1138 57.05 -8.41 -14.25
N GLU A 1139 57.29 -9.41 -15.09
CA GLU A 1139 58.03 -10.64 -14.69
C GLU A 1139 59.50 -10.35 -14.28
N GLU A 1140 60.05 -9.18 -14.62
CA GLU A 1140 61.40 -8.74 -14.28
C GLU A 1140 61.44 -7.81 -13.05
N GLU A 1141 60.35 -7.73 -12.29
CA GLU A 1141 60.17 -6.84 -11.12
C GLU A 1141 60.35 -5.35 -11.43
N LYS A 1142 60.10 -4.92 -12.67
CA LYS A 1142 60.12 -3.51 -13.03
C LYS A 1142 58.73 -2.89 -12.88
N PRO A 1143 58.64 -1.69 -12.29
CA PRO A 1143 57.36 -1.00 -12.14
C PRO A 1143 56.78 -0.66 -13.52
N VAL A 1144 55.54 -1.07 -13.75
CA VAL A 1144 54.75 -0.75 -14.94
C VAL A 1144 53.86 0.44 -14.62
N GLU A 1145 54.09 1.58 -15.28
CA GLU A 1145 53.24 2.75 -15.13
C GLU A 1145 51.98 2.63 -15.99
N PHE A 1146 50.82 2.85 -15.35
CA PHE A 1146 49.57 3.15 -16.06
C PHE A 1146 49.62 4.58 -16.60
N SER A 1147 50.34 4.83 -17.70
CA SER A 1147 50.34 6.16 -18.32
C SER A 1147 48.93 6.56 -18.77
N LEU A 1148 48.49 7.75 -18.36
CA LEU A 1148 47.27 8.44 -18.83
C LEU A 1148 47.46 9.11 -20.19
N ASP A 1149 48.71 9.37 -20.60
CA ASP A 1149 49.04 10.25 -21.72
C ASP A 1149 48.87 9.59 -23.10
N ALA A 1150 48.68 8.27 -23.16
CA ALA A 1150 48.45 7.56 -24.43
C ALA A 1150 46.98 7.62 -24.93
N MET A 1151 46.05 8.22 -24.16
CA MET A 1151 44.63 8.30 -24.53
C MET A 1151 44.27 9.45 -25.48
N VAL A 1152 45.19 10.37 -25.78
CA VAL A 1152 44.83 11.66 -26.42
C VAL A 1152 44.84 11.62 -27.96
N ASP A 1153 45.54 10.67 -28.60
CA ASP A 1153 45.89 10.80 -30.03
C ASP A 1153 45.25 9.80 -31.02
N TYR A 1154 44.32 8.92 -30.61
CA TYR A 1154 43.71 7.97 -31.56
C TYR A 1154 42.25 7.66 -31.24
N VAL A 1155 41.33 8.47 -31.75
CA VAL A 1155 39.90 8.16 -31.82
C VAL A 1155 39.38 8.46 -33.23
N PRO A 1156 39.16 7.45 -34.09
CA PRO A 1156 38.53 7.67 -35.39
C PRO A 1156 37.06 8.06 -35.22
N ASN A 1157 36.65 9.16 -35.86
CA ASN A 1157 35.26 9.60 -35.86
C ASN A 1157 34.42 8.69 -36.78
N LEU A 1158 33.73 7.70 -36.20
CA LEU A 1158 32.83 6.78 -36.90
C LEU A 1158 31.42 7.39 -37.10
N GLY A 1159 31.36 8.57 -37.74
CA GLY A 1159 30.12 9.09 -38.36
C GLY A 1159 28.86 9.05 -37.48
N GLY A 1160 28.90 9.66 -36.29
CA GLY A 1160 27.71 9.86 -35.44
C GLY A 1160 27.47 8.82 -34.34
N ILE A 1161 28.31 7.77 -34.23
CA ILE A 1161 28.24 6.82 -33.11
C ILE A 1161 29.17 7.30 -31.98
N ASN A 1162 28.60 7.86 -30.92
CA ASN A 1162 29.38 8.36 -29.78
C ASN A 1162 29.81 7.21 -28.84
N ILE A 1163 31.02 6.68 -29.05
CA ILE A 1163 31.63 5.61 -28.23
C ILE A 1163 32.41 6.19 -27.03
N GLU A 1164 32.55 7.53 -26.94
CA GLU A 1164 33.39 8.23 -25.94
C GLU A 1164 32.79 8.25 -24.52
N GLY A 1165 31.53 7.85 -24.34
CA GLY A 1165 30.88 7.88 -23.02
C GLY A 1165 30.79 9.28 -22.39
N ARG A 1166 31.14 10.36 -23.10
CA ARG A 1166 31.04 11.74 -22.60
C ARG A 1166 29.59 12.21 -22.64
N GLU A 1167 28.82 11.83 -21.63
CA GLU A 1167 27.67 12.65 -21.19
C GLU A 1167 28.20 13.80 -20.36
N TYR A 1168 28.21 15.00 -20.94
CA TYR A 1168 28.36 16.22 -20.14
C TYR A 1168 27.16 16.30 -19.19
N LYS A 1169 27.40 16.21 -17.88
CA LYS A 1169 26.40 16.58 -16.88
C LYS A 1169 25.92 18.01 -17.16
N LEU A 1170 24.62 18.15 -17.44
CA LEU A 1170 23.86 19.38 -17.20
C LEU A 1170 23.04 19.23 -15.92
#